data_AF-A0A427Y025-F1
#
_entry.id   AF-A0A427Y025-F1
#
_cell.length_a   1.000
_cell.length_b   1.000
_cell.length_c   1.000
_cell.angle_alpha   90.00
_cell.angle_beta   90.00
_cell.angle_gamma   90.00
#
_symmetry.space_group_name_H-M   'P 1'
#
loop_
_entity.id
_entity.type
_entity.pdbx_description
1 polymer ?
#
loop_
_entity_poly.entity_id
_entity_poly.type
_entity_poly.pdbx_seq_one_letter_code
_entity_poly.pdbx_strand_id
1 'polypeptide(L)'
;MPMLADPSVRYAPFQPAPYPARTWPDKKCQAAPIWLSTDLRDGNQSLANPMTNPQKLRFFRHLVQIGFKEIEVAYPAASDTDFEFCRMLLNQNEVPDDVWIQVLTPARADLISRTFEAVAGLKNVIVHMYNATSCLFREVVFNNNREETIGLATEHTAHLRKLAEQYAKSHGTNFRFEYSPETFSQTETPYAVEVCEAVKKTWLAGKESVFADGRHEERIIFNLPATVEVATPNVFADQVEMFCKGITEREKCIISLHTHNDRGCAVAAAELGVLAGADRVEGTVLGNGERTGNVDIVTLALNLYSQGYTPNLDFSDMFSVVDTVTECTGLPVHPRHPYAGELVFTAFSGSHQDAIKKGFEAQTAREKAGNKIWDMPYLPIDPADVGCTYEAVIRVNSQSGKGGIAYIVKSALALDVPRRMQISFYSVIQGMSEVSGKEMTSKDITSAFRQTYHFGTGHDGRMVLKSFTMENQRASRSSSVANTPEVSPARSPRGLSRITALSLNGAEPSPDRNGSANDDDLPSVPRKISANMIVDGQSYKITGDGNGPLSSFLDALNADLGIALSIREYSEHSVGAGSDVKAATYIEVIPPNVDPKDKTKGGFWGVGVDADITASGLKAVVSAANSWLGTTFTHWIADHNVLWRSPLTPEALASSIEYYALLGNGPPKLGYVYIAVGIAAVLAAGGKLMTGWRGKGGEVLWDGASVLLVASVTYNQVTEVYPTLISFPNPLPSPLTDHEMFPILAGAVRDLANDNIITSVMLTGVMLLQAGRYYSSKGTGEGYPRSAPPSTVSSPGSEVPPKLSERHATPFRELTEEEALELRSSSANASETESKASSLGPNSAKRSHRKPSSRKH
;
A
#
# COMPACT_ATOMS: atom_id res chain seq x y z
N MET A 1 18.52 12.11 -27.31
CA MET A 1 17.82 12.03 -28.61
C MET A 1 16.50 11.33 -28.40
N PRO A 2 15.42 11.65 -29.14
CA PRO A 2 14.17 10.89 -29.09
C PRO A 2 14.33 9.48 -29.68
N MET A 3 13.29 8.66 -29.53
CA MET A 3 13.19 7.32 -30.10
C MET A 3 13.35 7.34 -31.64
N LEU A 4 14.00 6.33 -32.21
CA LEU A 4 14.11 6.20 -33.67
C LEU A 4 12.75 5.88 -34.28
N ALA A 5 12.36 6.62 -35.33
CA ALA A 5 11.13 6.36 -36.08
C ALA A 5 11.19 5.04 -36.87
N ASP A 6 12.37 4.71 -37.40
CA ASP A 6 12.71 3.38 -37.87
C ASP A 6 13.92 2.87 -37.04
N PRO A 7 13.74 1.85 -36.16
CA PRO A 7 14.83 1.26 -35.41
C PRO A 7 15.67 0.27 -36.23
N SER A 8 15.19 -0.23 -37.37
CA SER A 8 15.86 -1.29 -38.15
C SER A 8 17.21 -0.86 -38.71
N VAL A 9 17.40 0.46 -38.95
CA VAL A 9 18.67 1.07 -39.36
C VAL A 9 19.81 0.93 -38.33
N ARG A 10 19.49 0.51 -37.09
CA ARG A 10 20.45 0.33 -36.00
C ARG A 10 20.37 -1.03 -35.30
N TYR A 11 19.19 -1.65 -35.25
CA TYR A 11 18.93 -2.87 -34.48
C TYR A 11 18.50 -4.00 -35.41
N ALA A 12 19.43 -4.91 -35.71
CA ALA A 12 19.12 -6.12 -36.47
C ALA A 12 18.32 -7.13 -35.63
N PRO A 13 17.30 -7.81 -36.19
CA PRO A 13 16.58 -8.86 -35.48
C PRO A 13 17.46 -10.10 -35.29
N PHE A 14 17.49 -10.67 -34.09
CA PHE A 14 18.22 -11.90 -33.78
C PHE A 14 17.77 -13.05 -34.68
N GLN A 15 18.70 -13.79 -35.27
CA GLN A 15 18.44 -14.91 -36.19
C GLN A 15 18.76 -16.25 -35.49
N PRO A 16 17.75 -16.94 -34.93
CA PRO A 16 17.97 -18.23 -34.27
C PRO A 16 18.28 -19.35 -35.26
N ALA A 17 19.10 -20.32 -34.85
CA ALA A 17 19.34 -21.53 -35.61
C ALA A 17 18.01 -22.33 -35.78
N PRO A 18 17.63 -22.77 -36.99
CA PRO A 18 16.38 -23.52 -37.19
C PRO A 18 16.40 -24.89 -36.48
N TYR A 19 15.65 -25.01 -35.38
CA TYR A 19 15.60 -26.21 -34.55
C TYR A 19 14.19 -26.84 -34.48
N PRO A 20 13.74 -27.55 -35.54
CA PRO A 20 12.41 -28.18 -35.56
C PRO A 20 12.29 -29.41 -34.65
N ALA A 21 13.42 -29.94 -34.14
CA ALA A 21 13.49 -31.16 -33.33
C ALA A 21 13.52 -30.89 -31.81
N ARG A 22 12.99 -29.74 -31.36
CA ARG A 22 12.81 -29.41 -29.94
C ARG A 22 11.82 -30.34 -29.25
N THR A 23 12.04 -30.58 -27.96
CA THR A 23 11.21 -31.42 -27.10
C THR A 23 10.85 -30.74 -25.78
N TRP A 24 11.51 -29.63 -25.43
CA TRP A 24 11.15 -28.83 -24.24
C TRP A 24 9.68 -28.38 -24.15
N PRO A 25 8.93 -28.07 -25.24
CA PRO A 25 7.54 -27.60 -25.10
C PRO A 25 6.56 -28.64 -24.57
N ASP A 26 6.83 -29.93 -24.77
CA ASP A 26 5.97 -31.04 -24.36
C ASP A 26 6.33 -31.63 -22.99
N LYS A 27 7.46 -31.18 -22.40
CA LYS A 27 7.94 -31.64 -21.09
C LYS A 27 7.28 -30.85 -19.96
N LYS A 28 7.38 -31.41 -18.75
CA LYS A 28 7.02 -30.75 -17.49
C LYS A 28 8.16 -30.95 -16.50
N CYS A 29 8.43 -29.93 -15.68
CA CYS A 29 9.38 -30.08 -14.59
C CYS A 29 8.81 -31.04 -13.54
N GLN A 30 9.66 -31.84 -12.90
CA GLN A 30 9.24 -32.83 -11.90
C GLN A 30 10.13 -32.88 -10.64
N ALA A 31 11.23 -32.12 -10.63
CA ALA A 31 12.17 -32.01 -9.53
C ALA A 31 12.87 -30.64 -9.62
N ALA A 32 13.36 -30.13 -8.49
CA ALA A 32 14.20 -28.94 -8.50
C ALA A 32 15.54 -29.22 -9.23
N PRO A 33 16.09 -28.23 -9.98
CA PRO A 33 17.48 -28.27 -10.43
C PRO A 33 18.44 -28.16 -9.23
N ILE A 34 19.73 -28.35 -9.48
CA ILE A 34 20.78 -27.89 -8.54
C ILE A 34 20.75 -26.36 -8.52
N TRP A 35 20.68 -25.75 -7.34
CA TRP A 35 20.70 -24.30 -7.18
C TRP A 35 22.09 -23.79 -6.80
N LEU A 36 22.53 -22.73 -7.49
CA LEU A 36 23.59 -21.84 -7.01
C LEU A 36 23.07 -20.42 -6.79
N SER A 37 23.46 -19.83 -5.66
CA SER A 37 23.37 -18.39 -5.41
C SER A 37 24.69 -17.71 -5.80
N THR A 38 24.63 -16.64 -6.60
CA THR A 38 25.77 -15.75 -6.92
C THR A 38 25.63 -14.36 -6.28
N ASP A 39 24.79 -14.23 -5.23
CA ASP A 39 24.52 -12.97 -4.54
C ASP A 39 25.78 -12.27 -3.99
N LEU A 40 26.78 -13.07 -3.58
CA LEU A 40 28.05 -12.60 -3.00
C LEU A 40 29.11 -12.24 -4.05
N ARG A 41 28.89 -12.59 -5.32
CA ARG A 41 29.80 -12.31 -6.45
C ARG A 41 29.11 -11.48 -7.52
N ASP A 42 28.19 -12.02 -8.32
CA ASP A 42 27.49 -11.24 -9.36
C ASP A 42 26.53 -10.20 -8.76
N GLY A 43 25.75 -10.61 -7.76
CA GLY A 43 24.87 -9.69 -7.02
C GLY A 43 25.63 -8.64 -6.21
N ASN A 44 26.91 -8.86 -5.90
CA ASN A 44 27.73 -7.92 -5.15
C ASN A 44 28.46 -6.92 -6.05
N GLN A 45 28.93 -7.33 -7.24
CA GLN A 45 29.64 -6.44 -8.15
C GLN A 45 28.74 -5.37 -8.79
N SER A 46 27.43 -5.65 -8.91
CA SER A 46 26.43 -4.74 -9.46
C SER A 46 25.96 -3.65 -8.49
N LEU A 47 26.44 -3.66 -7.24
CA LEU A 47 26.05 -2.69 -6.21
C LEU A 47 26.86 -1.39 -6.34
N ALA A 48 26.17 -0.25 -6.29
CA ALA A 48 26.82 1.07 -6.21
C ALA A 48 27.70 1.22 -4.94
N ASN A 49 27.39 0.47 -3.88
CA ASN A 49 28.24 0.27 -2.71
C ASN A 49 28.35 -1.25 -2.46
N PRO A 50 29.47 -1.91 -2.81
CA PRO A 50 29.65 -3.34 -2.57
C PRO A 50 29.56 -3.73 -1.08
N MET A 51 29.14 -4.96 -0.82
CA MET A 51 28.98 -5.49 0.54
C MET A 51 30.31 -5.50 1.30
N THR A 52 30.27 -5.06 2.55
CA THR A 52 31.39 -5.28 3.49
C THR A 52 31.49 -6.76 3.87
N ASN A 53 32.66 -7.25 4.28
CA ASN A 53 32.84 -8.65 4.68
C ASN A 53 31.86 -9.13 5.80
N PRO A 54 31.45 -8.30 6.79
CA PRO A 54 30.36 -8.64 7.70
C PRO A 54 28.98 -8.81 7.03
N GLN A 55 28.62 -7.97 6.05
CA GLN A 55 27.38 -8.13 5.26
C GLN A 55 27.45 -9.40 4.40
N LYS A 56 28.57 -9.63 3.69
CA LYS A 56 28.79 -10.88 2.95
C LYS A 56 28.66 -12.11 3.85
N LEU A 57 29.17 -12.06 5.08
CA LEU A 57 29.06 -13.16 6.05
C LEU A 57 27.62 -13.36 6.55
N ARG A 58 26.87 -12.29 6.81
CA ARG A 58 25.43 -12.37 7.14
C ARG A 58 24.66 -13.07 6.00
N PHE A 59 24.85 -12.60 4.77
CA PHE A 59 24.14 -13.12 3.60
C PHE A 59 24.57 -14.58 3.32
N PHE A 60 25.86 -14.92 3.40
CA PHE A 60 26.34 -16.30 3.30
C PHE A 60 25.64 -17.25 4.28
N ARG A 61 25.58 -16.89 5.57
CA ARG A 61 24.88 -17.68 6.60
C ARG A 61 23.38 -17.82 6.30
N HIS A 62 22.75 -16.78 5.77
CA HIS A 62 21.34 -16.80 5.40
C HIS A 62 21.07 -17.69 4.16
N LEU A 63 21.97 -17.72 3.18
CA LEU A 63 21.89 -18.65 2.03
C LEU A 63 22.05 -20.12 2.49
N VAL A 64 22.97 -20.37 3.43
CA VAL A 64 23.11 -21.68 4.07
C VAL A 64 21.85 -22.06 4.87
N GLN A 65 21.20 -21.10 5.54
CA GLN A 65 19.94 -21.31 6.26
C GLN A 65 18.76 -21.62 5.32
N ILE A 66 18.64 -20.91 4.19
CA ILE A 66 17.68 -21.21 3.10
C ILE A 66 17.93 -22.62 2.52
N GLY A 67 19.16 -23.13 2.63
CA GLY A 67 19.53 -24.50 2.26
C GLY A 67 20.33 -24.64 0.97
N PHE A 68 20.85 -23.53 0.40
CA PHE A 68 21.74 -23.59 -0.76
C PHE A 68 22.94 -24.51 -0.51
N LYS A 69 23.27 -25.35 -1.49
CA LYS A 69 24.41 -26.28 -1.44
C LYS A 69 25.56 -25.90 -2.36
N GLU A 70 25.36 -24.95 -3.26
CA GLU A 70 26.40 -24.32 -4.05
C GLU A 70 26.24 -22.78 -3.95
N ILE A 71 27.29 -22.05 -3.61
CA ILE A 71 27.24 -20.60 -3.37
C ILE A 71 28.50 -19.94 -3.95
N GLU A 72 28.38 -19.03 -4.91
CA GLU A 72 29.50 -18.28 -5.47
C GLU A 72 29.84 -17.08 -4.59
N VAL A 73 30.96 -17.20 -3.85
CA VAL A 73 31.30 -16.31 -2.72
C VAL A 73 32.16 -15.10 -3.11
N ALA A 74 32.92 -15.20 -4.21
CA ALA A 74 33.99 -14.26 -4.51
C ALA A 74 34.53 -14.35 -5.94
N TYR A 75 35.16 -13.26 -6.40
CA TYR A 75 36.15 -13.24 -7.48
C TYR A 75 37.52 -12.85 -6.88
N PRO A 76 38.17 -13.76 -6.12
CA PRO A 76 39.27 -13.41 -5.22
C PRO A 76 40.59 -13.05 -5.93
N ALA A 77 40.70 -13.31 -7.24
CA ALA A 77 41.84 -12.88 -8.02
C ALA A 77 41.77 -11.40 -8.46
N ALA A 78 40.58 -10.78 -8.45
CA ALA A 78 40.36 -9.39 -8.86
C ALA A 78 40.18 -8.40 -7.69
N SER A 79 39.97 -8.89 -6.47
CA SER A 79 39.72 -8.06 -5.28
C SER A 79 40.34 -8.68 -4.03
N ASP A 80 41.15 -7.90 -3.32
CA ASP A 80 41.77 -8.33 -2.06
C ASP A 80 40.71 -8.56 -0.96
N THR A 81 39.63 -7.77 -0.95
CA THR A 81 38.47 -7.98 -0.04
C THR A 81 37.83 -9.34 -0.25
N ASP A 82 37.74 -9.80 -1.51
CA ASP A 82 37.18 -11.10 -1.88
C ASP A 82 38.14 -12.26 -1.58
N PHE A 83 39.45 -12.03 -1.71
CA PHE A 83 40.49 -12.95 -1.24
C PHE A 83 40.43 -13.12 0.29
N GLU A 84 40.33 -12.01 1.02
CA GLU A 84 40.13 -11.98 2.46
C GLU A 84 38.82 -12.65 2.89
N PHE A 85 37.73 -12.50 2.11
CA PHE A 85 36.46 -13.17 2.39
C PHE A 85 36.60 -14.70 2.30
N CYS A 86 37.25 -15.23 1.27
CA CYS A 86 37.55 -16.67 1.15
C CYS A 86 38.38 -17.17 2.34
N ARG A 87 39.39 -16.39 2.75
CA ARG A 87 40.25 -16.68 3.92
C ARG A 87 39.48 -16.60 5.24
N MET A 88 38.53 -15.68 5.37
CA MET A 88 37.67 -15.53 6.55
C MET A 88 36.72 -16.72 6.72
N LEU A 89 36.09 -17.19 5.64
CA LEU A 89 35.22 -18.38 5.67
C LEU A 89 35.97 -19.63 6.16
N LEU A 90 37.25 -19.78 5.80
CA LEU A 90 38.11 -20.85 6.33
C LEU A 90 38.43 -20.62 7.81
N ASN A 91 38.97 -19.44 8.15
CA ASN A 91 39.48 -19.14 9.48
C ASN A 91 38.40 -19.14 10.57
N GLN A 92 37.14 -18.91 10.20
CA GLN A 92 35.98 -18.96 11.11
C GLN A 92 35.21 -20.30 11.02
N ASN A 93 35.61 -21.21 10.12
CA ASN A 93 34.94 -22.51 9.87
C ASN A 93 33.44 -22.35 9.55
N GLU A 94 33.12 -21.45 8.62
CA GLU A 94 31.73 -21.05 8.30
C GLU A 94 31.06 -21.95 7.26
N VAL A 95 31.84 -22.66 6.43
CA VAL A 95 31.34 -23.48 5.33
C VAL A 95 30.90 -24.86 5.86
N PRO A 96 29.62 -25.26 5.74
CA PRO A 96 29.17 -26.59 6.14
C PRO A 96 29.74 -27.72 5.26
N ASP A 97 29.76 -28.92 5.84
CA ASP A 97 30.34 -30.13 5.26
C ASP A 97 29.71 -30.58 3.92
N ASP A 98 28.45 -30.18 3.67
CA ASP A 98 27.64 -30.50 2.49
C ASP A 98 27.50 -29.33 1.50
N VAL A 99 28.12 -28.18 1.78
CA VAL A 99 28.12 -26.99 0.92
C VAL A 99 29.41 -26.93 0.09
N TRP A 100 29.28 -26.51 -1.16
CA TRP A 100 30.36 -26.13 -2.06
C TRP A 100 30.39 -24.61 -2.20
N ILE A 101 31.56 -24.00 -1.98
CA ILE A 101 31.76 -22.60 -2.38
C ILE A 101 32.25 -22.55 -3.83
N GLN A 102 31.76 -21.60 -4.61
CA GLN A 102 32.23 -21.31 -5.96
C GLN A 102 33.05 -20.02 -5.97
N VAL A 103 34.12 -19.98 -6.76
CA VAL A 103 34.96 -18.80 -6.95
C VAL A 103 35.22 -18.55 -8.43
N LEU A 104 35.03 -17.31 -8.85
CA LEU A 104 35.24 -16.90 -10.25
C LEU A 104 36.72 -16.64 -10.54
N THR A 105 37.15 -16.97 -11.75
CA THR A 105 38.45 -16.59 -12.32
C THR A 105 38.35 -16.53 -13.86
N PRO A 106 39.08 -15.66 -14.57
CA PRO A 106 39.09 -15.66 -16.02
C PRO A 106 40.12 -16.67 -16.54
N ALA A 107 40.11 -16.95 -17.85
CA ALA A 107 41.16 -17.71 -18.53
C ALA A 107 42.50 -16.94 -18.58
N ARG A 108 43.17 -16.82 -17.41
CA ARG A 108 44.49 -16.18 -17.21
C ARG A 108 45.28 -16.89 -16.12
N ALA A 109 46.48 -17.38 -16.44
CA ALA A 109 47.26 -18.23 -15.55
C ALA A 109 47.68 -17.56 -14.22
N ASP A 110 47.92 -16.26 -14.21
CA ASP A 110 48.23 -15.49 -13.00
C ASP A 110 47.02 -15.39 -12.06
N LEU A 111 45.85 -15.07 -12.60
CA LEU A 111 44.61 -14.92 -11.83
C LEU A 111 44.07 -16.28 -11.35
N ILE A 112 44.17 -17.33 -12.17
CA ILE A 112 43.83 -18.71 -11.74
C ILE A 112 44.70 -19.11 -10.55
N SER A 113 46.00 -18.84 -10.59
CA SER A 113 46.92 -19.17 -9.49
C SER A 113 46.52 -18.46 -8.19
N ARG A 114 46.19 -17.16 -8.27
CA ARG A 114 45.66 -16.38 -7.13
C ARG A 114 44.31 -16.91 -6.62
N THR A 115 43.44 -17.42 -7.49
CA THR A 115 42.18 -18.07 -7.07
C THR A 115 42.45 -19.34 -6.24
N PHE A 116 43.43 -20.18 -6.61
CA PHE A 116 43.83 -21.33 -5.77
C PHE A 116 44.46 -20.89 -4.43
N GLU A 117 45.30 -19.85 -4.43
CA GLU A 117 45.83 -19.24 -3.20
C GLU A 117 44.73 -18.68 -2.28
N ALA A 118 43.59 -18.28 -2.82
CA ALA A 118 42.44 -17.79 -2.04
C ALA A 118 41.63 -18.90 -1.36
N VAL A 119 41.53 -20.08 -1.98
CA VAL A 119 40.66 -21.18 -1.51
C VAL A 119 41.37 -22.35 -0.86
N ALA A 120 42.70 -22.43 -0.93
CA ALA A 120 43.50 -23.49 -0.32
C ALA A 120 43.08 -23.77 1.15
N GLY A 121 42.74 -25.02 1.45
CA GLY A 121 42.32 -25.48 2.78
C GLY A 121 40.81 -25.46 3.03
N LEU A 122 40.01 -24.82 2.16
CA LEU A 122 38.54 -24.96 2.19
C LEU A 122 38.15 -26.37 1.70
N LYS A 123 37.09 -26.94 2.26
CA LYS A 123 36.78 -28.37 2.09
C LYS A 123 36.28 -28.74 0.70
N ASN A 124 35.28 -28.02 0.19
CA ASN A 124 34.62 -28.30 -1.09
C ASN A 124 34.56 -27.00 -1.91
N VAL A 125 35.16 -26.99 -3.09
CA VAL A 125 35.32 -25.78 -3.91
C VAL A 125 34.98 -26.06 -5.38
N ILE A 126 34.18 -25.19 -6.00
CA ILE A 126 34.01 -25.11 -7.45
C ILE A 126 34.88 -23.95 -7.95
N VAL A 127 35.80 -24.22 -8.88
CA VAL A 127 36.53 -23.15 -9.58
C VAL A 127 35.80 -22.88 -10.89
N HIS A 128 35.21 -21.69 -11.02
CA HIS A 128 34.50 -21.25 -12.21
C HIS A 128 35.45 -20.44 -13.09
N MET A 129 35.83 -20.99 -14.24
CA MET A 129 36.63 -20.31 -15.25
C MET A 129 35.77 -19.84 -16.42
N TYR A 130 36.00 -18.63 -16.92
CA TYR A 130 35.28 -18.11 -18.09
C TYR A 130 36.20 -17.38 -19.08
N ASN A 131 35.74 -17.34 -20.33
CA ASN A 131 36.16 -16.38 -21.35
C ASN A 131 34.99 -16.12 -22.29
N ALA A 132 34.90 -14.92 -22.87
CA ALA A 132 33.89 -14.64 -23.89
C ALA A 132 34.10 -15.53 -25.12
N THR A 133 33.00 -15.91 -25.77
CA THR A 133 33.02 -16.80 -26.94
C THR A 133 32.23 -16.27 -28.14
N SER A 134 31.39 -15.24 -27.95
CA SER A 134 30.53 -14.70 -29.00
C SER A 134 31.32 -14.00 -30.11
N CYS A 135 30.77 -13.99 -31.33
CA CYS A 135 31.46 -13.49 -32.53
C CYS A 135 31.95 -12.05 -32.36
N LEU A 136 31.14 -11.18 -31.76
CA LEU A 136 31.51 -9.79 -31.47
C LEU A 136 32.72 -9.69 -30.54
N PHE A 137 32.79 -10.47 -29.46
CA PHE A 137 33.93 -10.44 -28.53
C PHE A 137 35.21 -10.97 -29.18
N ARG A 138 35.13 -12.04 -29.99
CA ARG A 138 36.27 -12.55 -30.76
C ARG A 138 36.80 -11.48 -31.73
N GLU A 139 35.91 -10.78 -32.43
CA GLU A 139 36.25 -9.72 -33.39
C GLU A 139 36.83 -8.46 -32.74
N VAL A 140 36.18 -7.89 -31.70
CA VAL A 140 36.47 -6.52 -31.24
C VAL A 140 37.09 -6.40 -29.85
N VAL A 141 37.08 -7.46 -29.04
CA VAL A 141 37.63 -7.45 -27.67
C VAL A 141 38.94 -8.25 -27.59
N PHE A 142 38.93 -9.46 -28.14
CA PHE A 142 40.10 -10.35 -28.12
C PHE A 142 40.92 -10.32 -29.43
N ASN A 143 40.32 -9.86 -30.54
CA ASN A 143 40.92 -9.85 -31.88
C ASN A 143 41.54 -11.23 -32.23
N ASN A 144 40.75 -12.28 -32.07
CA ASN A 144 41.19 -13.67 -32.21
C ASN A 144 40.20 -14.52 -33.03
N ASN A 145 40.66 -15.67 -33.51
CA ASN A 145 39.84 -16.65 -34.23
C ASN A 145 39.26 -17.73 -33.30
N ARG A 146 38.53 -18.69 -33.89
CA ARG A 146 37.85 -19.78 -33.15
C ARG A 146 38.87 -20.74 -32.53
N GLU A 147 39.91 -21.06 -33.29
CA GLU A 147 40.99 -21.97 -32.93
C GLU A 147 41.83 -21.40 -31.78
N GLU A 148 42.14 -20.10 -31.82
CA GLU A 148 42.82 -19.34 -30.76
C GLU A 148 41.97 -19.23 -29.49
N THR A 149 40.65 -19.06 -29.62
CA THR A 149 39.72 -19.05 -28.48
C THR A 149 39.65 -20.42 -27.80
N ILE A 150 39.60 -21.51 -28.58
CA ILE A 150 39.69 -22.89 -28.07
C ILE A 150 41.07 -23.12 -27.41
N GLY A 151 42.15 -22.63 -28.02
CA GLY A 151 43.50 -22.66 -27.46
C GLY A 151 43.56 -21.99 -26.08
N LEU A 152 43.07 -20.76 -25.96
CA LEU A 152 43.02 -20.00 -24.71
C LEU A 152 42.26 -20.77 -23.61
N ALA A 153 41.08 -21.29 -23.93
CA ALA A 153 40.25 -22.02 -22.97
C ALA A 153 40.92 -23.34 -22.52
N THR A 154 41.54 -24.08 -23.45
CA THR A 154 42.18 -25.37 -23.14
C THR A 154 43.52 -25.22 -22.42
N GLU A 155 44.37 -24.25 -22.78
CA GLU A 155 45.61 -23.95 -22.06
C GLU A 155 45.34 -23.66 -20.58
N HIS A 156 44.37 -22.78 -20.32
CA HIS A 156 44.02 -22.40 -18.95
C HIS A 156 43.28 -23.52 -18.20
N THR A 157 42.49 -24.35 -18.88
CA THR A 157 41.92 -25.58 -18.29
C THR A 157 43.02 -26.56 -17.85
N ALA A 158 44.09 -26.72 -18.63
CA ALA A 158 45.21 -27.59 -18.27
C ALA A 158 46.00 -27.07 -17.05
N HIS A 159 46.20 -25.75 -16.96
CA HIS A 159 46.80 -25.11 -15.77
C HIS A 159 45.91 -25.24 -14.53
N LEU A 160 44.60 -25.02 -14.67
CA LEU A 160 43.60 -25.18 -13.61
C LEU A 160 43.55 -26.63 -13.12
N ARG A 161 43.57 -27.64 -14.02
CA ARG A 161 43.64 -29.06 -13.65
C ARG A 161 44.89 -29.39 -12.83
N LYS A 162 46.06 -28.94 -13.30
CA LYS A 162 47.33 -29.14 -12.58
C LYS A 162 47.30 -28.54 -11.17
N LEU A 163 46.70 -27.35 -11.01
CA LEU A 163 46.55 -26.72 -9.70
C LEU A 163 45.52 -27.45 -8.83
N ALA A 164 44.39 -27.92 -9.38
CA ALA A 164 43.41 -28.72 -8.63
C ALA A 164 44.02 -30.01 -8.08
N GLU A 165 44.75 -30.77 -8.90
CA GLU A 165 45.48 -31.98 -8.48
C GLU A 165 46.52 -31.67 -7.39
N GLN A 166 47.28 -30.59 -7.55
CA GLN A 166 48.28 -30.14 -6.57
C GLN A 166 47.64 -29.73 -5.24
N TYR A 167 46.59 -28.92 -5.27
CA TYR A 167 45.97 -28.35 -4.06
C TYR A 167 45.09 -29.36 -3.33
N ALA A 168 44.43 -30.29 -4.02
CA ALA A 168 43.72 -31.40 -3.37
C ALA A 168 44.69 -32.24 -2.52
N LYS A 169 45.83 -32.61 -3.12
CA LYS A 169 46.87 -33.43 -2.48
C LYS A 169 47.64 -32.72 -1.36
N SER A 170 47.76 -31.40 -1.40
CA SER A 170 48.56 -30.62 -0.43
C SER A 170 47.76 -29.91 0.66
N HIS A 171 46.48 -29.62 0.42
CA HIS A 171 45.63 -28.86 1.34
C HIS A 171 44.33 -29.57 1.75
N GLY A 172 44.03 -30.76 1.20
CA GLY A 172 42.83 -31.52 1.56
C GLY A 172 41.53 -31.01 0.92
N THR A 173 41.61 -30.14 -0.09
CA THR A 173 40.45 -29.57 -0.77
C THR A 173 39.88 -30.50 -1.84
N ASN A 174 38.56 -30.67 -1.87
CA ASN A 174 37.82 -31.26 -2.98
C ASN A 174 37.50 -30.20 -4.04
N PHE A 175 37.95 -30.38 -5.28
CA PHE A 175 37.67 -29.45 -6.37
C PHE A 175 36.68 -30.00 -7.40
N ARG A 176 35.71 -29.16 -7.78
CA ARG A 176 34.97 -29.24 -9.03
C ARG A 176 35.42 -28.13 -9.96
N PHE A 177 35.17 -28.31 -11.25
CA PHE A 177 35.47 -27.32 -12.28
C PHE A 177 34.19 -26.94 -13.02
N GLU A 178 33.98 -25.64 -13.15
CA GLU A 178 32.95 -25.05 -14.00
C GLU A 178 33.59 -24.23 -15.11
N TYR A 179 33.08 -24.39 -16.33
CA TYR A 179 33.45 -23.56 -17.47
C TYR A 179 32.24 -22.85 -18.07
N SER A 180 32.36 -21.52 -18.21
CA SER A 180 31.43 -20.67 -18.96
C SER A 180 32.04 -20.24 -20.30
N PRO A 181 31.50 -20.71 -21.45
CA PRO A 181 31.54 -19.95 -22.69
C PRO A 181 30.73 -18.66 -22.51
N GLU A 182 31.36 -17.59 -22.02
CA GLU A 182 30.67 -16.32 -21.78
C GLU A 182 30.12 -15.73 -23.08
N THR A 183 29.02 -14.96 -22.95
CA THR A 183 28.15 -14.50 -24.04
C THR A 183 27.52 -15.62 -24.87
N PHE A 184 27.31 -16.81 -24.29
CA PHE A 184 26.69 -17.98 -24.93
C PHE A 184 25.39 -17.67 -25.69
N SER A 185 24.50 -16.82 -25.17
CA SER A 185 23.26 -16.41 -25.89
C SER A 185 23.53 -15.78 -27.26
N GLN A 186 24.71 -15.18 -27.45
CA GLN A 186 25.21 -14.55 -28.67
C GLN A 186 26.30 -15.37 -29.39
N THR A 187 26.65 -16.54 -28.86
CA THR A 187 27.60 -17.48 -29.47
C THR A 187 26.87 -18.48 -30.36
N GLU A 188 27.50 -18.87 -31.46
CA GLU A 188 26.99 -19.91 -32.35
C GLU A 188 26.96 -21.25 -31.59
N THR A 189 25.79 -21.78 -31.25
CA THR A 189 25.66 -22.96 -30.36
C THR A 189 26.50 -24.18 -30.77
N PRO A 190 26.65 -24.54 -32.07
CA PRO A 190 27.57 -25.61 -32.47
C PRO A 190 29.04 -25.34 -32.14
N TYR A 191 29.47 -24.07 -32.15
CA TYR A 191 30.81 -23.66 -31.75
C TYR A 191 30.96 -23.59 -30.22
N ALA A 192 29.92 -23.18 -29.48
CA ALA A 192 29.93 -23.30 -28.02
C ALA A 192 30.12 -24.77 -27.57
N VAL A 193 29.46 -25.72 -28.25
CA VAL A 193 29.69 -27.16 -28.04
C VAL A 193 31.14 -27.56 -28.36
N GLU A 194 31.72 -27.06 -29.46
CA GLU A 194 33.12 -27.34 -29.83
C GLU A 194 34.13 -26.86 -28.78
N VAL A 195 33.96 -25.65 -28.25
CA VAL A 195 34.78 -25.11 -27.15
C VAL A 195 34.62 -25.97 -25.90
N CYS A 196 33.39 -26.29 -25.51
CA CYS A 196 33.11 -27.12 -24.34
C CYS A 196 33.63 -28.55 -24.48
N GLU A 197 33.58 -29.17 -25.66
CA GLU A 197 34.21 -30.47 -25.92
C GLU A 197 35.73 -30.43 -25.70
N ALA A 198 36.39 -29.40 -26.21
CA ALA A 198 37.82 -29.22 -26.05
C ALA A 198 38.20 -29.03 -24.56
N VAL A 199 37.42 -28.23 -23.82
CA VAL A 199 37.56 -28.03 -22.37
C VAL A 199 37.30 -29.32 -21.59
N LYS A 200 36.20 -30.05 -21.88
CA LYS A 200 35.83 -31.34 -21.27
C LYS A 200 36.98 -32.34 -21.42
N LYS A 201 37.50 -32.48 -22.64
CA LYS A 201 38.60 -33.38 -22.99
C LYS A 201 39.88 -33.02 -22.25
N THR A 202 40.20 -31.73 -22.10
CA THR A 202 41.39 -31.29 -21.37
C THR A 202 41.25 -31.51 -19.86
N TRP A 203 40.09 -31.22 -19.27
CA TRP A 203 39.83 -31.44 -17.85
C TRP A 203 39.90 -32.93 -17.46
N LEU A 204 39.27 -33.79 -18.27
CA LEU A 204 39.23 -35.25 -18.07
C LEU A 204 40.53 -35.97 -18.50
N ALA A 205 41.54 -35.25 -19.02
CA ALA A 205 42.87 -35.77 -19.31
C ALA A 205 43.83 -35.69 -18.09
N GLY A 206 43.31 -35.37 -16.91
CA GLY A 206 44.02 -35.44 -15.63
C GLY A 206 44.55 -36.84 -15.28
N LYS A 207 45.38 -36.91 -14.24
CA LYS A 207 46.09 -38.13 -13.84
C LYS A 207 45.93 -38.49 -12.36
N GLU A 208 45.73 -37.49 -11.51
CA GLU A 208 45.46 -37.65 -10.09
C GLU A 208 44.00 -37.21 -9.82
N SER A 209 43.39 -37.67 -8.72
CA SER A 209 42.06 -37.18 -8.36
C SER A 209 42.12 -35.72 -7.91
N VAL A 210 41.12 -34.92 -8.31
CA VAL A 210 40.90 -33.57 -7.76
C VAL A 210 40.05 -33.57 -6.48
N PHE A 211 39.62 -34.74 -6.01
CA PHE A 211 38.96 -34.92 -4.72
C PHE A 211 39.94 -35.51 -3.71
N ALA A 212 40.26 -34.74 -2.66
CA ALA A 212 41.14 -35.17 -1.57
C ALA A 212 40.59 -36.37 -0.77
N ASP A 213 39.27 -36.61 -0.81
CA ASP A 213 38.64 -37.79 -0.23
C ASP A 213 38.70 -39.06 -1.10
N GLY A 214 39.36 -39.00 -2.27
CA GLY A 214 39.60 -40.17 -3.11
C GLY A 214 38.41 -40.60 -3.99
N ARG A 215 37.37 -39.78 -4.10
CA ARG A 215 36.36 -39.96 -5.17
C ARG A 215 36.99 -39.79 -6.56
N HIS A 216 36.33 -40.37 -7.58
CA HIS A 216 36.76 -40.31 -8.98
C HIS A 216 35.65 -39.92 -9.98
N GLU A 217 34.44 -39.58 -9.50
CA GLU A 217 33.33 -39.15 -10.37
C GLU A 217 33.43 -37.64 -10.70
N GLU A 218 34.47 -37.29 -11.45
CA GLU A 218 34.85 -35.91 -11.78
C GLU A 218 33.98 -35.32 -12.90
N ARG A 219 32.69 -35.08 -12.62
CA ARG A 219 31.83 -34.36 -13.56
C ARG A 219 32.28 -32.89 -13.70
N ILE A 220 32.22 -32.36 -14.92
CA ILE A 220 32.45 -30.95 -15.23
C ILE A 220 31.11 -30.20 -15.28
N ILE A 221 31.08 -28.96 -14.80
CA ILE A 221 29.92 -28.08 -14.97
C ILE A 221 30.14 -27.23 -16.24
N PHE A 222 29.17 -27.22 -17.15
CA PHE A 222 29.12 -26.27 -18.26
C PHE A 222 27.97 -25.31 -18.04
N ASN A 223 28.32 -24.07 -17.78
CA ASN A 223 27.37 -23.01 -17.52
C ASN A 223 27.13 -22.20 -18.80
N LEU A 224 25.85 -22.00 -19.13
CA LEU A 224 25.40 -21.44 -20.40
C LEU A 224 24.79 -20.06 -20.13
N PRO A 225 25.60 -18.98 -20.08
CA PRO A 225 25.11 -17.68 -19.67
C PRO A 225 24.35 -16.96 -20.79
N ALA A 226 23.14 -16.49 -20.48
CA ALA A 226 22.54 -15.38 -21.21
C ALA A 226 23.11 -14.06 -20.66
N THR A 227 24.43 -13.85 -20.85
CA THR A 227 25.18 -12.67 -20.38
C THR A 227 24.51 -11.36 -20.76
N VAL A 228 23.88 -11.34 -21.94
CA VAL A 228 22.82 -10.41 -22.31
C VAL A 228 21.61 -11.21 -22.79
N GLU A 229 20.41 -10.85 -22.33
CA GLU A 229 19.17 -11.41 -22.87
C GLU A 229 18.88 -10.80 -24.26
N VAL A 230 19.13 -11.54 -25.35
CA VAL A 230 19.05 -11.01 -26.73
C VAL A 230 17.83 -11.47 -27.54
N ALA A 231 17.10 -12.48 -27.07
CA ALA A 231 15.98 -13.10 -27.78
C ALA A 231 14.79 -13.37 -26.85
N THR A 232 13.75 -14.06 -27.32
CA THR A 232 12.68 -14.58 -26.45
C THR A 232 13.11 -15.89 -25.78
N PRO A 233 12.60 -16.25 -24.59
CA PRO A 233 13.12 -17.37 -23.79
C PRO A 233 13.03 -18.73 -24.49
N ASN A 234 12.07 -18.92 -25.41
CA ASN A 234 11.97 -20.11 -26.26
C ASN A 234 13.18 -20.32 -27.20
N VAL A 235 13.90 -19.26 -27.57
CA VAL A 235 15.13 -19.33 -28.39
C VAL A 235 16.30 -19.81 -27.53
N PHE A 236 16.40 -19.30 -26.30
CA PHE A 236 17.40 -19.76 -25.35
C PHE A 236 17.18 -21.24 -24.99
N ALA A 237 15.93 -21.67 -24.79
CA ALA A 237 15.59 -23.08 -24.60
C ALA A 237 15.97 -23.97 -25.80
N ASP A 238 15.80 -23.48 -27.04
CA ASP A 238 16.32 -24.17 -28.23
C ASP A 238 17.85 -24.27 -28.21
N GLN A 239 18.57 -23.18 -27.87
CA GLN A 239 20.04 -23.19 -27.73
C GLN A 239 20.51 -24.19 -26.66
N VAL A 240 19.85 -24.25 -25.50
CA VAL A 240 20.15 -25.21 -24.41
C VAL A 240 19.87 -26.65 -24.86
N GLU A 241 18.74 -26.93 -25.51
CA GLU A 241 18.44 -28.30 -25.96
C GLU A 241 19.39 -28.74 -27.10
N MET A 242 19.79 -27.81 -27.98
CA MET A 242 20.83 -28.04 -28.99
C MET A 242 22.19 -28.34 -28.34
N PHE A 243 22.59 -27.60 -27.31
CA PHE A 243 23.83 -27.87 -26.57
C PHE A 243 23.78 -29.24 -25.88
N CYS A 244 22.69 -29.54 -25.16
CA CYS A 244 22.50 -30.80 -24.45
C CYS A 244 22.46 -32.05 -25.35
N LYS A 245 22.06 -31.91 -26.62
CA LYS A 245 22.15 -33.00 -27.63
C LYS A 245 23.46 -32.99 -28.42
N GLY A 246 24.20 -31.89 -28.42
CA GLY A 246 25.48 -31.74 -29.12
C GLY A 246 26.68 -32.23 -28.31
N ILE A 247 26.67 -32.01 -26.98
CA ILE A 247 27.74 -32.44 -26.08
C ILE A 247 27.73 -33.96 -25.90
N THR A 248 28.86 -34.60 -26.18
CA THR A 248 29.07 -36.05 -26.00
C THR A 248 29.43 -36.36 -24.54
N GLU A 249 29.22 -37.60 -24.10
CA GLU A 249 29.46 -38.03 -22.71
C GLU A 249 28.68 -37.16 -21.69
N ARG A 250 27.42 -36.81 -22.05
CA ARG A 250 26.52 -35.91 -21.32
C ARG A 250 26.33 -36.30 -19.84
N GLU A 251 26.52 -37.57 -19.49
CA GLU A 251 26.51 -38.08 -18.11
C GLU A 251 27.67 -37.56 -17.25
N LYS A 252 28.79 -37.13 -17.87
CA LYS A 252 29.95 -36.51 -17.23
C LYS A 252 29.81 -34.98 -17.11
N CYS A 253 28.73 -34.42 -17.64
CA CYS A 253 28.46 -32.99 -17.61
C CYS A 253 27.29 -32.68 -16.67
N ILE A 254 27.40 -31.56 -15.97
CA ILE A 254 26.30 -30.86 -15.30
C ILE A 254 26.05 -29.61 -16.13
N ILE A 255 24.86 -29.46 -16.71
CA ILE A 255 24.53 -28.27 -17.52
C ILE A 255 23.85 -27.23 -16.65
N SER A 256 24.47 -26.06 -16.52
CA SER A 256 24.01 -24.94 -15.71
C SER A 256 23.50 -23.79 -16.59
N LEU A 257 22.57 -23.01 -16.06
CA LEU A 257 22.02 -21.82 -16.71
C LEU A 257 22.30 -20.58 -15.86
N HIS A 258 22.75 -19.49 -16.47
CA HIS A 258 23.00 -18.21 -15.81
C HIS A 258 22.35 -17.09 -16.64
N THR A 259 21.09 -16.78 -16.36
CA THR A 259 20.25 -15.92 -17.22
C THR A 259 20.05 -14.53 -16.64
N HIS A 260 20.60 -13.49 -17.28
CA HIS A 260 20.25 -12.10 -16.99
C HIS A 260 18.89 -11.72 -17.61
N ASN A 261 18.37 -10.57 -17.20
CA ASN A 261 16.98 -10.17 -17.37
C ASN A 261 16.78 -8.96 -18.30
N ASP A 262 17.67 -8.76 -19.28
CA ASP A 262 17.71 -7.53 -20.10
C ASP A 262 16.44 -7.30 -20.96
N ARG A 263 15.59 -8.33 -21.13
CA ARG A 263 14.29 -8.26 -21.80
C ARG A 263 13.12 -8.67 -20.88
N GLY A 264 13.38 -8.77 -19.57
CA GLY A 264 12.40 -9.10 -18.54
C GLY A 264 11.91 -10.55 -18.55
N CYS A 265 12.66 -11.48 -19.17
CA CYS A 265 12.22 -12.86 -19.37
C CYS A 265 13.14 -13.93 -18.72
N ALA A 266 14.09 -13.55 -17.87
CA ALA A 266 15.09 -14.46 -17.26
C ALA A 266 14.48 -15.69 -16.59
N VAL A 267 13.41 -15.51 -15.82
CA VAL A 267 12.68 -16.62 -15.14
C VAL A 267 12.17 -17.64 -16.16
N ALA A 268 11.55 -17.18 -17.25
CA ALA A 268 11.07 -18.06 -18.31
C ALA A 268 12.22 -18.67 -19.12
N ALA A 269 13.35 -17.98 -19.28
CA ALA A 269 14.54 -18.53 -19.93
C ALA A 269 15.14 -19.70 -19.12
N ALA A 270 15.21 -19.55 -17.79
CA ALA A 270 15.66 -20.61 -16.88
C ALA A 270 14.68 -21.79 -16.84
N GLU A 271 13.36 -21.55 -16.66
CA GLU A 271 12.34 -22.61 -16.63
C GLU A 271 12.34 -23.44 -17.91
N LEU A 272 12.30 -22.79 -19.09
CA LEU A 272 12.30 -23.49 -20.37
C LEU A 272 13.67 -24.14 -20.67
N GLY A 273 14.78 -23.59 -20.14
CA GLY A 273 16.11 -24.20 -20.20
C GLY A 273 16.23 -25.48 -19.35
N VAL A 274 15.59 -25.54 -18.18
CA VAL A 274 15.48 -26.77 -17.38
C VAL A 274 14.66 -27.82 -18.14
N LEU A 275 13.55 -27.44 -18.78
CA LEU A 275 12.81 -28.33 -19.69
C LEU A 275 13.66 -28.77 -20.91
N ALA A 276 14.52 -27.90 -21.43
CA ALA A 276 15.49 -28.24 -22.49
C ALA A 276 16.53 -29.29 -22.07
N GLY A 277 16.73 -29.49 -20.76
CA GLY A 277 17.59 -30.54 -20.21
C GLY A 277 18.84 -30.01 -19.50
N ALA A 278 18.77 -28.78 -18.94
CA ALA A 278 19.74 -28.34 -17.94
C ALA A 278 19.50 -29.02 -16.58
N ASP A 279 20.57 -29.20 -15.81
CA ASP A 279 20.57 -29.86 -14.49
C ASP A 279 20.62 -28.85 -13.33
N ARG A 280 21.06 -27.61 -13.61
CA ARG A 280 21.47 -26.61 -12.61
C ARG A 280 21.06 -25.20 -13.05
N VAL A 281 20.80 -24.31 -12.09
CA VAL A 281 20.53 -22.88 -12.32
C VAL A 281 21.34 -22.05 -11.34
N GLU A 282 22.05 -21.06 -11.88
CA GLU A 282 22.66 -19.96 -11.13
C GLU A 282 21.74 -18.74 -11.17
N GLY A 283 21.64 -18.04 -10.04
CA GLY A 283 20.88 -16.81 -9.94
C GLY A 283 21.09 -16.14 -8.59
N THR A 284 20.19 -15.23 -8.24
CA THR A 284 20.25 -14.47 -6.99
C THR A 284 18.92 -14.48 -6.25
N VAL A 285 18.99 -14.19 -4.96
CA VAL A 285 17.80 -14.04 -4.11
C VAL A 285 17.16 -12.69 -4.42
N LEU A 286 15.92 -12.71 -4.92
CA LEU A 286 15.17 -11.54 -5.41
C LEU A 286 15.77 -10.88 -6.67
N GLY A 287 16.56 -11.61 -7.45
CA GLY A 287 16.95 -11.22 -8.82
C GLY A 287 17.94 -10.06 -8.91
N ASN A 288 18.72 -9.78 -7.87
CA ASN A 288 19.83 -8.81 -7.91
C ASN A 288 20.92 -9.22 -8.94
N GLY A 289 21.72 -8.27 -9.42
CA GLY A 289 22.79 -8.53 -10.39
C GLY A 289 22.97 -7.40 -11.40
N GLU A 290 23.87 -7.62 -12.35
CA GLU A 290 24.24 -6.62 -13.36
C GLU A 290 23.03 -6.09 -14.17
N ARG A 291 22.98 -4.76 -14.33
CA ARG A 291 22.03 -3.94 -15.15
C ARG A 291 20.54 -4.11 -14.85
N THR A 292 20.02 -5.30 -15.08
CA THR A 292 18.60 -5.70 -14.98
C THR A 292 18.38 -6.88 -14.04
N GLY A 293 19.47 -7.43 -13.49
CA GLY A 293 19.46 -8.53 -12.55
C GLY A 293 19.80 -9.88 -13.16
N ASN A 294 20.09 -10.84 -12.29
CA ASN A 294 20.07 -12.26 -12.62
C ASN A 294 18.64 -12.80 -12.55
N VAL A 295 18.47 -14.08 -12.89
CA VAL A 295 17.22 -14.78 -12.59
C VAL A 295 17.01 -14.89 -11.08
N ASP A 296 15.78 -14.61 -10.64
CA ASP A 296 15.39 -14.70 -9.25
C ASP A 296 15.12 -16.15 -8.83
N ILE A 297 15.95 -16.67 -7.95
CA ILE A 297 15.80 -18.02 -7.38
C ILE A 297 14.55 -18.13 -6.50
N VAL A 298 14.10 -17.05 -5.85
CA VAL A 298 12.87 -17.05 -5.04
C VAL A 298 11.66 -17.30 -5.93
N THR A 299 11.55 -16.57 -7.04
CA THR A 299 10.50 -16.79 -8.04
C THR A 299 10.58 -18.22 -8.62
N LEU A 300 11.75 -18.72 -9.02
CA LEU A 300 11.87 -20.08 -9.57
C LEU A 300 11.49 -21.17 -8.57
N ALA A 301 11.95 -21.06 -7.32
CA ALA A 301 11.66 -22.02 -6.27
C ALA A 301 10.17 -22.03 -5.89
N LEU A 302 9.54 -20.86 -5.76
CA LEU A 302 8.13 -20.75 -5.42
C LEU A 302 7.19 -21.03 -6.61
N ASN A 303 7.66 -20.85 -7.85
CA ASN A 303 6.97 -21.40 -9.02
C ASN A 303 6.87 -22.93 -8.94
N LEU A 304 7.96 -23.64 -8.62
CA LEU A 304 7.92 -25.10 -8.38
C LEU A 304 6.99 -25.47 -7.21
N TYR A 305 7.09 -24.74 -6.08
CA TYR A 305 6.26 -24.95 -4.90
C TYR A 305 4.77 -24.84 -5.22
N SER A 306 4.36 -23.79 -5.95
CA SER A 306 2.97 -23.56 -6.37
C SER A 306 2.38 -24.68 -7.24
N GLN A 307 3.24 -25.45 -7.92
CA GLN A 307 2.85 -26.60 -8.75
C GLN A 307 2.97 -27.94 -8.00
N GLY A 308 3.29 -27.93 -6.70
CA GLY A 308 3.40 -29.11 -5.85
C GLY A 308 4.76 -29.83 -5.91
N TYR A 309 5.81 -29.19 -6.43
CA TYR A 309 7.17 -29.73 -6.48
C TYR A 309 8.05 -29.09 -5.41
N THR A 310 8.71 -29.92 -4.58
CA THR A 310 9.61 -29.44 -3.53
C THR A 310 10.83 -28.72 -4.15
N PRO A 311 11.07 -27.43 -3.85
CA PRO A 311 12.21 -26.70 -4.41
C PRO A 311 13.55 -27.05 -3.75
N ASN A 312 13.55 -27.72 -2.59
CA ASN A 312 14.74 -27.98 -1.76
C ASN A 312 15.45 -26.71 -1.24
N LEU A 313 14.73 -25.58 -1.21
CA LEU A 313 15.10 -24.33 -0.53
C LEU A 313 13.93 -23.92 0.38
N ASP A 314 14.23 -23.35 1.55
CA ASP A 314 13.25 -22.88 2.52
C ASP A 314 13.04 -21.36 2.40
N PHE A 315 11.81 -20.97 2.09
CA PHE A 315 11.35 -19.58 1.99
C PHE A 315 10.15 -19.30 2.91
N SER A 316 10.02 -20.07 4.01
CA SER A 316 8.94 -19.95 5.01
C SER A 316 8.98 -18.67 5.86
N ASP A 317 10.06 -17.88 5.77
CA ASP A 317 10.18 -16.53 6.34
C ASP A 317 10.64 -15.54 5.27
N MET A 318 9.71 -15.12 4.41
CA MET A 318 9.97 -14.13 3.36
C MET A 318 10.40 -12.77 3.93
N PHE A 319 10.03 -12.43 5.17
CA PHE A 319 10.44 -11.17 5.80
C PHE A 319 11.93 -11.18 6.13
N SER A 320 12.48 -12.27 6.67
CA SER A 320 13.92 -12.41 6.93
C SER A 320 14.75 -12.39 5.64
N VAL A 321 14.20 -12.94 4.55
CA VAL A 321 14.81 -12.87 3.21
C VAL A 321 14.85 -11.43 2.69
N VAL A 322 13.71 -10.74 2.68
CA VAL A 322 13.61 -9.34 2.23
C VAL A 322 14.50 -8.41 3.07
N ASP A 323 14.53 -8.57 4.39
CA ASP A 323 15.38 -7.80 5.30
C ASP A 323 16.87 -8.03 5.02
N THR A 324 17.30 -9.29 4.89
CA THR A 324 18.71 -9.64 4.63
C THR A 324 19.18 -9.12 3.27
N VAL A 325 18.37 -9.28 2.21
CA VAL A 325 18.68 -8.73 0.88
C VAL A 325 18.76 -7.20 0.94
N THR A 326 17.78 -6.53 1.57
CA THR A 326 17.71 -5.06 1.60
C THR A 326 18.86 -4.44 2.40
N GLU A 327 19.22 -4.99 3.57
CA GLU A 327 20.33 -4.46 4.39
C GLU A 327 21.71 -4.75 3.77
N CYS A 328 21.90 -5.91 3.12
CA CYS A 328 23.18 -6.25 2.52
C CYS A 328 23.40 -5.53 1.18
N THR A 329 22.37 -5.37 0.34
CA THR A 329 22.50 -4.71 -0.97
C THR A 329 22.29 -3.19 -0.94
N GLY A 330 21.52 -2.68 0.03
CA GLY A 330 21.01 -1.31 0.02
C GLY A 330 19.93 -1.04 -1.04
N LEU A 331 19.41 -2.08 -1.72
CA LEU A 331 18.40 -1.98 -2.76
C LEU A 331 17.01 -2.38 -2.23
N PRO A 332 15.94 -1.61 -2.53
CA PRO A 332 14.59 -1.96 -2.10
C PRO A 332 13.95 -3.02 -3.00
N VAL A 333 13.28 -4.00 -2.39
CA VAL A 333 12.45 -4.97 -3.12
C VAL A 333 11.24 -4.25 -3.74
N HIS A 334 10.96 -4.50 -5.02
CA HIS A 334 9.85 -3.85 -5.72
C HIS A 334 8.49 -4.31 -5.15
N PRO A 335 7.49 -3.43 -4.90
CA PRO A 335 6.20 -3.81 -4.31
C PRO A 335 5.36 -4.82 -5.12
N ARG A 336 5.78 -5.19 -6.34
CA ARG A 336 5.18 -6.24 -7.18
C ARG A 336 6.16 -7.35 -7.56
N HIS A 337 7.30 -7.46 -6.88
CA HIS A 337 8.22 -8.59 -7.05
C HIS A 337 7.50 -9.90 -6.66
N PRO A 338 7.52 -10.97 -7.49
CA PRO A 338 6.74 -12.17 -7.20
C PRO A 338 7.05 -12.74 -5.80
N TYR A 339 6.00 -13.15 -5.10
CA TYR A 339 6.01 -13.72 -3.73
C TYR A 339 6.54 -12.81 -2.59
N ALA A 340 7.48 -11.90 -2.86
CA ALA A 340 8.16 -11.07 -1.85
C ALA A 340 7.67 -9.61 -1.78
N GLY A 341 7.06 -9.08 -2.86
CA GLY A 341 6.62 -7.69 -2.92
C GLY A 341 5.36 -7.41 -2.10
N GLU A 342 5.35 -6.29 -1.36
CA GLU A 342 4.26 -5.82 -0.47
C GLU A 342 2.83 -6.05 -1.02
N LEU A 343 2.62 -5.91 -2.32
CA LEU A 343 1.29 -5.95 -2.94
C LEU A 343 0.90 -7.30 -3.55
N VAL A 344 1.73 -8.36 -3.48
CA VAL A 344 1.44 -9.63 -4.18
C VAL A 344 0.34 -10.46 -3.53
N PHE A 345 0.23 -10.41 -2.20
CA PHE A 345 -0.87 -11.04 -1.45
C PHE A 345 -2.01 -10.05 -1.13
N THR A 346 -2.04 -8.88 -1.80
CA THR A 346 -3.02 -7.82 -1.58
C THR A 346 -4.13 -7.83 -2.63
N ALA A 347 -5.40 -7.77 -2.19
CA ALA A 347 -6.56 -7.63 -3.08
C ALA A 347 -7.28 -6.29 -2.90
N PHE A 348 -7.13 -5.37 -3.87
CA PHE A 348 -7.78 -4.05 -3.85
C PHE A 348 -9.25 -4.04 -4.30
N SER A 349 -9.65 -4.96 -5.17
CA SER A 349 -11.03 -5.01 -5.68
C SER A 349 -11.96 -5.64 -4.65
N GLY A 350 -13.08 -4.97 -4.34
CA GLY A 350 -14.11 -5.50 -3.44
C GLY A 350 -14.73 -6.82 -3.92
N SER A 351 -14.77 -7.08 -5.23
CA SER A 351 -15.22 -8.38 -5.76
C SER A 351 -14.18 -9.49 -5.56
N HIS A 352 -12.88 -9.15 -5.60
CA HIS A 352 -11.81 -10.10 -5.30
C HIS A 352 -11.77 -10.39 -3.80
N GLN A 353 -11.96 -9.38 -2.94
CA GLN A 353 -12.06 -9.54 -1.48
C GLN A 353 -13.24 -10.46 -1.08
N ASP A 354 -14.42 -10.28 -1.68
CA ASP A 354 -15.58 -11.15 -1.46
C ASP A 354 -15.35 -12.59 -1.95
N ALA A 355 -14.71 -12.75 -3.12
CA ALA A 355 -14.35 -14.07 -3.65
C ALA A 355 -13.29 -14.78 -2.79
N ILE A 356 -12.24 -14.08 -2.33
CA ILE A 356 -11.20 -14.61 -1.44
C ILE A 356 -11.80 -15.00 -0.09
N LYS A 357 -12.70 -14.18 0.48
CA LYS A 357 -13.41 -14.52 1.72
C LYS A 357 -14.22 -15.82 1.58
N LYS A 358 -14.99 -15.97 0.50
CA LYS A 358 -15.72 -17.21 0.18
C LYS A 358 -14.79 -18.38 -0.08
N GLY A 359 -13.62 -18.12 -0.67
CA GLY A 359 -12.50 -19.04 -0.78
C GLY A 359 -12.08 -19.59 0.58
N PHE A 360 -11.70 -18.73 1.53
CA PHE A 360 -11.27 -19.15 2.87
C PHE A 360 -12.36 -19.92 3.63
N GLU A 361 -13.63 -19.51 3.51
CA GLU A 361 -14.77 -20.25 4.07
C GLU A 361 -14.89 -21.66 3.49
N ALA A 362 -14.71 -21.83 2.18
CA ALA A 362 -14.70 -23.13 1.51
C ALA A 362 -13.44 -23.96 1.79
N GLN A 363 -12.26 -23.32 1.87
CA GLN A 363 -10.97 -23.94 2.17
C GLN A 363 -10.97 -24.56 3.57
N THR A 364 -11.42 -23.77 4.56
CA THR A 364 -11.65 -24.24 5.94
C THR A 364 -12.56 -25.47 6.00
N ALA A 365 -13.54 -25.59 5.10
CA ALA A 365 -14.43 -26.74 5.02
C ALA A 365 -13.79 -27.95 4.31
N ARG A 366 -13.01 -27.72 3.23
CA ARG A 366 -12.23 -28.76 2.53
C ARG A 366 -11.22 -29.42 3.48
N GLU A 367 -10.50 -28.62 4.26
CA GLU A 367 -9.49 -29.10 5.22
C GLU A 367 -10.09 -29.92 6.36
N LYS A 368 -11.24 -29.48 6.91
CA LYS A 368 -12.01 -30.24 7.90
C LYS A 368 -12.56 -31.56 7.35
N ALA A 369 -12.78 -31.64 6.04
CA ALA A 369 -13.11 -32.87 5.32
C ALA A 369 -11.87 -33.70 4.89
N GLY A 370 -10.65 -33.28 5.29
CA GLY A 370 -9.39 -33.97 5.01
C GLY A 370 -8.72 -33.61 3.68
N ASN A 371 -9.32 -32.75 2.86
CA ASN A 371 -8.69 -32.25 1.64
C ASN A 371 -7.82 -31.01 1.93
N LYS A 372 -6.50 -31.17 1.84
CA LYS A 372 -5.51 -30.12 2.09
C LYS A 372 -5.04 -29.38 0.83
N ILE A 373 -5.64 -29.62 -0.34
CA ILE A 373 -5.26 -28.91 -1.56
C ILE A 373 -5.69 -27.44 -1.43
N TRP A 374 -4.77 -26.52 -1.72
CA TRP A 374 -5.06 -25.09 -1.84
C TRP A 374 -5.87 -24.82 -3.11
N ASP A 375 -7.09 -24.29 -2.96
CA ASP A 375 -8.06 -24.09 -4.05
C ASP A 375 -8.77 -22.74 -3.86
N MET A 376 -8.01 -21.66 -4.08
CA MET A 376 -8.36 -20.30 -3.68
C MET A 376 -8.45 -19.32 -4.86
N PRO A 377 -9.51 -18.48 -4.93
CA PRO A 377 -9.57 -17.41 -5.91
C PRO A 377 -8.42 -16.41 -5.72
N TYR A 378 -7.74 -16.04 -6.81
CA TYR A 378 -6.71 -15.00 -6.90
C TYR A 378 -5.41 -15.19 -6.09
N LEU A 379 -5.34 -16.10 -5.12
CA LEU A 379 -4.13 -16.39 -4.33
C LEU A 379 -3.48 -17.70 -4.82
N PRO A 380 -2.29 -17.67 -5.46
CA PRO A 380 -1.69 -18.87 -6.08
C PRO A 380 -1.12 -19.87 -5.06
N ILE A 381 -0.75 -19.39 -3.87
CA ILE A 381 -0.30 -20.17 -2.70
C ILE A 381 -0.97 -19.58 -1.45
N ASP A 382 -0.91 -20.27 -0.30
CA ASP A 382 -1.25 -19.62 0.97
C ASP A 382 -0.12 -18.63 1.34
N PRO A 383 -0.40 -17.34 1.59
CA PRO A 383 0.61 -16.42 2.10
C PRO A 383 1.31 -16.93 3.37
N ALA A 384 0.62 -17.75 4.19
CA ALA A 384 1.18 -18.33 5.41
C ALA A 384 2.32 -19.35 5.13
N ASP A 385 2.34 -20.01 3.96
CA ASP A 385 3.40 -20.96 3.59
C ASP A 385 4.78 -20.29 3.45
N VAL A 386 4.79 -18.96 3.21
CA VAL A 386 6.00 -18.12 3.08
C VAL A 386 6.14 -17.10 4.24
N GLY A 387 5.40 -17.30 5.33
CA GLY A 387 5.44 -16.43 6.51
C GLY A 387 4.73 -15.08 6.35
N CYS A 388 4.08 -14.83 5.21
CA CYS A 388 3.26 -13.66 4.95
C CYS A 388 1.82 -13.85 5.46
N THR A 389 0.97 -12.85 5.27
CA THR A 389 -0.48 -12.97 5.51
C THR A 389 -1.26 -12.45 4.31
N TYR A 390 -2.50 -12.91 4.13
CA TYR A 390 -3.42 -12.29 3.18
C TYR A 390 -3.85 -10.92 3.71
N GLU A 391 -3.24 -9.86 3.17
CA GLU A 391 -3.71 -8.51 3.43
C GLU A 391 -4.92 -8.19 2.55
N ALA A 392 -6.11 -8.27 3.15
CA ALA A 392 -7.27 -7.52 2.71
C ALA A 392 -7.02 -6.01 2.89
N VAL A 393 -6.10 -5.42 2.11
CA VAL A 393 -5.83 -3.98 2.14
C VAL A 393 -7.06 -3.26 1.60
N ILE A 394 -7.97 -2.96 2.52
CA ILE A 394 -9.01 -1.97 2.34
C ILE A 394 -8.29 -0.61 2.34
N ARG A 395 -7.66 -0.30 1.21
CA ARG A 395 -7.41 1.09 0.84
C ARG A 395 -8.76 1.79 0.86
N VAL A 396 -8.89 2.87 1.60
CA VAL A 396 -10.10 3.69 1.57
C VAL A 396 -9.81 4.92 0.72
N ASN A 397 -10.18 4.80 -0.56
CA ASN A 397 -10.32 5.91 -1.49
C ASN A 397 -11.83 6.15 -1.72
N SER A 398 -12.17 7.13 -2.57
CA SER A 398 -13.57 7.50 -2.87
C SER A 398 -14.41 6.42 -3.57
N GLN A 399 -13.83 5.27 -3.92
CA GLN A 399 -14.54 4.12 -4.53
C GLN A 399 -14.65 2.90 -3.59
N SER A 400 -14.09 2.95 -2.38
CA SER A 400 -13.91 1.79 -1.51
C SER A 400 -15.16 1.36 -0.73
N GLY A 401 -15.35 0.05 -0.55
CA GLY A 401 -16.57 -0.52 0.03
C GLY A 401 -16.76 -0.30 1.54
N LYS A 402 -18.00 0.00 1.95
CA LYS A 402 -18.43 0.26 3.35
C LYS A 402 -18.06 -0.80 4.40
N GLY A 403 -17.74 -2.02 4.00
CA GLY A 403 -17.40 -3.10 4.94
C GLY A 403 -16.01 -2.95 5.57
N GLY A 404 -15.04 -2.39 4.84
CA GLY A 404 -13.65 -2.45 5.26
C GLY A 404 -13.23 -1.45 6.34
N ILE A 405 -13.87 -0.27 6.40
CA ILE A 405 -13.64 0.69 7.50
C ILE A 405 -14.02 0.05 8.85
N ALA A 406 -15.13 -0.70 8.89
CA ALA A 406 -15.56 -1.42 10.08
C ALA A 406 -14.56 -2.52 10.48
N TYR A 407 -13.95 -3.21 9.51
CA TYR A 407 -12.89 -4.18 9.78
C TYR A 407 -11.64 -3.52 10.40
N ILE A 408 -11.18 -2.39 9.85
CA ILE A 408 -10.01 -1.65 10.37
C ILE A 408 -10.27 -1.12 11.79
N VAL A 409 -11.47 -0.59 12.07
CA VAL A 409 -11.85 -0.17 13.43
C VAL A 409 -11.91 -1.37 14.39
N LYS A 410 -12.44 -2.51 13.93
CA LYS A 410 -12.51 -3.73 14.75
C LYS A 410 -11.14 -4.35 15.02
N SER A 411 -10.22 -4.37 14.06
CA SER A 411 -8.88 -4.94 14.25
C SER A 411 -7.94 -4.02 15.04
N ALA A 412 -7.95 -2.71 14.77
CA ALA A 412 -7.00 -1.77 15.36
C ALA A 412 -7.49 -1.10 16.66
N LEU A 413 -8.81 -1.06 16.94
CA LEU A 413 -9.37 -0.51 18.18
C LEU A 413 -10.13 -1.55 19.03
N ALA A 414 -10.28 -2.79 18.56
CA ALA A 414 -11.09 -3.85 19.18
C ALA A 414 -12.59 -3.50 19.34
N LEU A 415 -13.13 -2.63 18.47
CA LEU A 415 -14.51 -2.14 18.52
C LEU A 415 -15.39 -2.71 17.38
N ASP A 416 -16.40 -3.54 17.70
CA ASP A 416 -17.38 -4.01 16.72
C ASP A 416 -18.55 -3.01 16.54
N VAL A 417 -18.35 -2.02 15.67
CA VAL A 417 -19.22 -0.86 15.52
C VAL A 417 -20.61 -1.22 14.92
N PRO A 418 -21.75 -0.77 15.50
CA PRO A 418 -23.09 -1.05 14.98
C PRO A 418 -23.33 -0.58 13.55
N ARG A 419 -24.16 -1.30 12.78
CA ARG A 419 -24.31 -1.10 11.32
C ARG A 419 -24.71 0.33 10.90
N ARG A 420 -25.51 1.04 11.70
CA ARG A 420 -25.88 2.44 11.42
C ARG A 420 -24.74 3.42 11.74
N MET A 421 -23.96 3.16 12.78
CA MET A 421 -22.73 3.91 13.08
C MET A 421 -21.63 3.66 12.05
N GLN A 422 -21.50 2.44 11.50
CA GLN A 422 -20.60 2.16 10.37
C GLN A 422 -20.90 3.07 9.15
N ILE A 423 -22.18 3.30 8.87
CA ILE A 423 -22.62 4.17 7.77
C ILE A 423 -22.33 5.65 8.09
N SER A 424 -22.57 6.08 9.33
CA SER A 424 -22.22 7.43 9.80
C SER A 424 -20.72 7.72 9.67
N PHE A 425 -19.87 6.80 10.15
CA PHE A 425 -18.43 6.98 10.13
C PHE A 425 -17.83 6.90 8.72
N TYR A 426 -18.39 6.04 7.85
CA TYR A 426 -17.99 5.93 6.45
C TYR A 426 -18.06 7.29 5.72
N SER A 427 -19.13 8.07 5.94
CA SER A 427 -19.28 9.40 5.33
C SER A 427 -18.17 10.39 5.75
N VAL A 428 -17.65 10.27 6.98
CA VAL A 428 -16.54 11.11 7.45
C VAL A 428 -15.24 10.76 6.72
N ILE A 429 -14.91 9.47 6.64
CA ILE A 429 -13.70 9.01 5.94
C ILE A 429 -13.78 9.29 4.43
N GLN A 430 -14.97 9.17 3.82
CA GLN A 430 -15.17 9.55 2.42
C GLN A 430 -14.82 11.03 2.20
N GLY A 431 -15.38 11.95 3.01
CA GLY A 431 -15.06 13.38 2.92
C GLY A 431 -13.57 13.68 3.15
N MET A 432 -12.91 12.97 4.07
CA MET A 432 -11.46 13.11 4.30
C MET A 432 -10.62 12.63 3.10
N SER A 433 -11.01 11.54 2.43
CA SER A 433 -10.33 11.07 1.21
C SER A 433 -10.56 12.02 0.03
N GLU A 434 -11.79 12.52 -0.15
CA GLU A 434 -12.14 13.48 -1.21
C GLU A 434 -11.40 14.82 -1.06
N VAL A 435 -11.28 15.36 0.17
CA VAL A 435 -10.54 16.61 0.43
C VAL A 435 -9.02 16.43 0.32
N SER A 436 -8.47 15.29 0.75
CA SER A 436 -7.02 15.06 0.75
C SER A 436 -6.46 14.59 -0.60
N GLY A 437 -7.31 14.05 -1.48
CA GLY A 437 -6.88 13.43 -2.74
C GLY A 437 -6.00 12.19 -2.55
N LYS A 438 -6.02 11.59 -1.34
CA LYS A 438 -5.13 10.50 -0.93
C LYS A 438 -5.90 9.31 -0.38
N GLU A 439 -5.24 8.16 -0.44
CA GLU A 439 -5.70 6.93 0.21
C GLU A 439 -5.56 7.08 1.73
N MET A 440 -6.61 6.76 2.48
CA MET A 440 -6.57 6.81 3.94
C MET A 440 -5.87 5.56 4.49
N THR A 441 -4.82 5.74 5.29
CA THR A 441 -4.15 4.62 5.97
C THR A 441 -4.95 4.14 7.19
N SER A 442 -4.59 2.96 7.73
CA SER A 442 -5.14 2.49 9.02
C SER A 442 -4.93 3.49 10.16
N LYS A 443 -3.81 4.24 10.14
CA LYS A 443 -3.51 5.31 11.11
C LYS A 443 -4.45 6.50 10.93
N ASP A 444 -4.77 6.89 9.70
CA ASP A 444 -5.69 8.00 9.43
C ASP A 444 -7.12 7.63 9.84
N ILE A 445 -7.58 6.42 9.47
CA ILE A 445 -8.91 5.90 9.81
C ILE A 445 -9.09 5.79 11.33
N THR A 446 -8.11 5.24 12.04
CA THR A 446 -8.19 5.15 13.52
C THR A 446 -8.08 6.51 14.20
N SER A 447 -7.29 7.44 13.67
CA SER A 447 -7.20 8.81 14.20
C SER A 447 -8.51 9.59 13.98
N ALA A 448 -9.11 9.46 12.79
CA ALA A 448 -10.40 10.05 12.45
C ALA A 448 -11.54 9.47 13.31
N PHE A 449 -11.53 8.17 13.60
CA PHE A 449 -12.51 7.56 14.52
C PHE A 449 -12.41 8.16 15.93
N ARG A 450 -11.18 8.24 16.46
CA ARG A 450 -10.91 8.86 17.77
C ARG A 450 -11.32 10.33 17.82
N GLN A 451 -11.06 11.10 16.76
CA GLN A 451 -11.42 12.52 16.68
C GLN A 451 -12.93 12.76 16.51
N THR A 452 -13.62 11.96 15.71
CA THR A 452 -15.06 12.12 15.41
C THR A 452 -15.93 11.79 16.62
N TYR A 453 -15.55 10.75 17.37
CA TYR A 453 -16.32 10.22 18.50
C TYR A 453 -15.65 10.47 19.85
N HIS A 454 -14.70 11.41 19.92
CA HIS A 454 -14.00 11.82 21.14
C HIS A 454 -13.48 10.65 21.99
N PHE A 455 -12.85 9.68 21.32
CA PHE A 455 -12.54 8.37 21.88
C PHE A 455 -11.04 8.19 22.16
N GLY A 456 -10.72 7.92 23.43
CA GLY A 456 -9.36 7.63 23.89
C GLY A 456 -8.59 8.87 24.39
N THR A 457 -7.48 8.60 25.07
CA THR A 457 -6.63 9.62 25.71
C THR A 457 -6.12 10.65 24.70
N GLY A 458 -6.33 11.94 24.96
CA GLY A 458 -5.92 13.04 24.08
C GLY A 458 -6.95 13.42 23.00
N HIS A 459 -8.10 12.73 22.94
CA HIS A 459 -9.21 13.07 22.04
C HIS A 459 -10.47 13.56 22.80
N ASP A 460 -10.31 13.92 24.07
CA ASP A 460 -11.36 14.50 24.92
C ASP A 460 -12.11 15.64 24.20
N GLY A 461 -13.44 15.63 24.26
CA GLY A 461 -14.28 16.70 23.74
C GLY A 461 -14.42 17.89 24.70
N ARG A 462 -15.30 18.84 24.37
CA ARG A 462 -15.63 19.99 25.23
C ARG A 462 -16.12 19.56 26.62
N MET A 463 -16.85 18.45 26.67
CA MET A 463 -17.37 17.80 27.87
C MET A 463 -16.60 16.52 28.19
N VAL A 464 -16.17 16.35 29.44
CA VAL A 464 -15.47 15.15 29.93
C VAL A 464 -16.00 14.73 31.30
N LEU A 465 -16.54 13.52 31.39
CA LEU A 465 -16.93 12.92 32.67
C LEU A 465 -15.69 12.54 33.49
N LYS A 466 -15.58 13.02 34.73
CA LYS A 466 -14.44 12.71 35.63
C LYS A 466 -14.82 11.73 36.74
N SER A 467 -16.02 11.82 37.30
CA SER A 467 -16.57 10.84 38.25
C SER A 467 -18.08 10.96 38.35
N PHE A 468 -18.75 9.90 38.82
CA PHE A 468 -20.18 9.93 39.13
C PHE A 468 -20.49 9.06 40.35
N THR A 469 -21.62 9.33 40.99
CA THR A 469 -22.22 8.49 42.05
C THR A 469 -23.69 8.27 41.75
N MET A 470 -24.16 7.03 41.91
CA MET A 470 -25.56 6.63 41.75
C MET A 470 -26.19 6.38 43.12
N GLU A 471 -27.35 6.98 43.38
CA GLU A 471 -28.15 6.74 44.58
C GLU A 471 -29.52 6.19 44.21
N ASN A 472 -29.95 5.09 44.84
CA ASN A 472 -31.32 4.58 44.69
C ASN A 472 -32.24 5.36 45.63
N GLN A 473 -33.22 6.12 45.12
CA GLN A 473 -34.18 6.80 45.98
C GLN A 473 -35.07 5.77 46.69
N ARG A 474 -34.86 5.55 47.98
CA ARG A 474 -35.77 4.71 48.78
C ARG A 474 -37.13 5.39 48.87
N ALA A 475 -38.17 4.74 48.36
CA ALA A 475 -39.55 5.21 48.46
C ALA A 475 -39.94 5.46 49.92
N SER A 476 -40.18 6.72 50.27
CA SER A 476 -40.51 7.18 51.61
C SER A 476 -41.97 6.87 51.96
N ARG A 477 -42.24 5.63 52.40
CA ARG A 477 -43.52 5.30 53.04
C ARG A 477 -43.69 6.10 54.32
N SER A 478 -44.66 7.01 54.34
CA SER A 478 -45.12 7.69 55.54
C SER A 478 -45.93 6.74 56.42
N SER A 479 -45.47 6.50 57.65
CA SER A 479 -46.25 5.78 58.67
C SER A 479 -45.86 6.25 60.07
N SER A 480 -46.68 7.13 60.65
CA SER A 480 -46.49 7.68 62.00
C SER A 480 -47.19 6.83 63.06
N VAL A 481 -46.43 5.99 63.78
CA VAL A 481 -46.81 5.34 65.05
C VAL A 481 -45.60 5.32 65.98
N ALA A 482 -45.81 5.36 67.30
CA ALA A 482 -44.79 5.59 68.32
C ALA A 482 -44.39 4.33 69.13
N ASN A 483 -43.45 4.53 70.07
CA ASN A 483 -43.05 3.67 71.19
C ASN A 483 -42.11 2.45 70.93
N THR A 484 -40.81 2.68 71.13
CA THR A 484 -39.94 2.09 72.19
C THR A 484 -40.25 0.70 72.78
N PRO A 485 -39.22 -0.02 73.31
CA PRO A 485 -37.89 -0.38 72.75
C PRO A 485 -37.58 -1.90 72.95
N GLU A 486 -36.38 -2.40 72.60
CA GLU A 486 -35.51 -3.27 73.46
C GLU A 486 -34.39 -4.07 72.74
N VAL A 487 -33.33 -4.38 73.52
CA VAL A 487 -32.44 -5.58 73.54
C VAL A 487 -31.66 -6.02 72.28
N SER A 488 -30.34 -5.84 72.37
CA SER A 488 -29.26 -6.69 71.80
C SER A 488 -28.90 -7.79 72.83
N PRO A 489 -28.28 -8.97 72.49
CA PRO A 489 -26.99 -9.00 71.76
C PRO A 489 -26.53 -10.31 71.03
N ALA A 490 -25.32 -10.19 70.44
CA ALA A 490 -24.19 -11.14 70.50
C ALA A 490 -23.83 -12.12 69.35
N ARG A 491 -22.54 -12.02 68.99
CA ARG A 491 -21.56 -13.06 68.58
C ARG A 491 -21.60 -13.73 67.19
N SER A 492 -20.45 -13.64 66.53
CA SER A 492 -19.88 -14.61 65.58
C SER A 492 -18.98 -15.64 66.32
N PRO A 493 -18.43 -16.72 65.70
CA PRO A 493 -17.29 -16.59 64.76
C PRO A 493 -17.15 -17.62 63.60
N ARG A 494 -16.40 -17.20 62.56
CA ARG A 494 -15.48 -17.95 61.64
C ARG A 494 -15.63 -19.49 61.45
N GLY A 495 -15.67 -19.95 60.18
CA GLY A 495 -15.46 -21.37 59.81
C GLY A 495 -15.18 -21.62 58.31
N LEU A 496 -13.97 -22.07 57.96
CA LEU A 496 -13.39 -22.23 56.62
C LEU A 496 -14.05 -23.25 55.65
N SER A 497 -14.35 -22.78 54.43
CA SER A 497 -14.13 -23.41 53.10
C SER A 497 -14.02 -24.95 52.90
N ARG A 498 -14.78 -25.49 51.92
CA ARG A 498 -14.24 -26.43 50.91
C ARG A 498 -15.04 -26.42 49.59
N ILE A 499 -14.51 -27.09 48.56
CA ILE A 499 -14.82 -26.94 47.12
C ILE A 499 -15.61 -28.15 46.57
N THR A 500 -16.11 -28.02 45.32
CA THR A 500 -16.64 -29.06 44.39
C THR A 500 -18.07 -29.58 44.65
N ALA A 501 -18.87 -29.96 43.64
CA ALA A 501 -18.63 -30.01 42.18
C ALA A 501 -19.90 -29.61 41.38
N LEU A 502 -19.74 -29.31 40.08
CA LEU A 502 -20.83 -28.90 39.19
C LEU A 502 -20.71 -29.61 37.83
N SER A 503 -21.55 -30.61 37.56
CA SER A 503 -21.94 -31.08 36.21
C SER A 503 -22.95 -32.23 36.32
N LEU A 504 -24.10 -32.12 35.63
CA LEU A 504 -24.42 -32.97 34.46
C LEU A 504 -25.86 -32.76 33.96
N ASN A 505 -25.93 -32.49 32.65
CA ASN A 505 -27.01 -32.64 31.67
C ASN A 505 -28.38 -33.18 32.11
N GLY A 506 -29.43 -32.46 31.71
CA GLY A 506 -30.78 -32.98 31.49
C GLY A 506 -31.56 -32.03 30.56
N ALA A 507 -31.95 -32.50 29.39
CA ALA A 507 -32.67 -31.70 28.39
C ALA A 507 -33.88 -32.45 27.87
N GLU A 508 -35.05 -31.80 27.82
CA GLU A 508 -36.12 -31.97 26.83
C GLU A 508 -37.15 -30.80 26.97
N PRO A 509 -38.17 -30.63 26.09
CA PRO A 509 -38.50 -29.30 25.55
C PRO A 509 -39.65 -28.53 26.24
N SER A 510 -39.64 -27.21 26.04
CA SER A 510 -40.78 -26.32 26.30
C SER A 510 -41.70 -26.20 25.07
N PRO A 511 -43.05 -26.19 25.25
CA PRO A 511 -44.01 -26.13 24.15
C PRO A 511 -44.43 -24.70 23.76
N ASP A 512 -44.94 -24.53 22.53
CA ASP A 512 -45.56 -23.30 22.05
C ASP A 512 -46.76 -22.85 22.89
N ARG A 513 -46.78 -21.57 23.31
CA ARG A 513 -48.02 -20.83 23.67
C ARG A 513 -47.94 -19.35 23.33
N ASN A 514 -48.79 -18.91 22.39
CA ASN A 514 -49.27 -17.53 22.35
C ASN A 514 -50.25 -17.31 23.52
N GLY A 515 -50.10 -16.22 24.29
CA GLY A 515 -51.02 -15.89 25.39
C GLY A 515 -50.55 -14.68 26.20
N SER A 516 -51.25 -13.56 26.06
CA SER A 516 -50.90 -12.23 26.58
C SER A 516 -50.82 -12.08 28.12
N ALA A 517 -49.79 -11.35 28.57
CA ALA A 517 -49.86 -10.23 29.54
C ALA A 517 -50.25 -10.50 31.02
N ASN A 518 -49.25 -10.56 31.93
CA ASN A 518 -48.92 -9.50 32.94
C ASN A 518 -48.15 -10.02 34.16
N ASP A 519 -47.53 -9.07 34.88
CA ASP A 519 -46.96 -9.12 36.24
C ASP A 519 -45.79 -10.09 36.52
N ASP A 520 -44.58 -9.65 36.15
CA ASP A 520 -43.34 -9.97 36.89
C ASP A 520 -42.34 -8.77 36.88
N ASP A 521 -42.86 -7.54 36.69
CA ASP A 521 -42.05 -6.31 36.67
C ASP A 521 -41.60 -5.90 38.08
N LEU A 522 -40.30 -6.09 38.36
CA LEU A 522 -39.67 -5.52 39.54
C LEU A 522 -39.80 -3.98 39.52
N PRO A 523 -40.33 -3.35 40.58
CA PRO A 523 -40.62 -1.91 40.56
C PRO A 523 -39.35 -1.10 40.33
N SER A 524 -39.34 -0.31 39.24
CA SER A 524 -38.20 0.50 38.84
C SER A 524 -37.96 1.64 39.83
N VAL A 525 -37.14 1.38 40.85
CA VAL A 525 -36.75 2.37 41.86
C VAL A 525 -36.05 3.55 41.15
N PRO A 526 -36.58 4.78 41.22
CA PRO A 526 -35.94 5.93 40.58
C PRO A 526 -34.56 6.15 41.19
N ARG A 527 -33.59 6.42 40.31
CA ARG A 527 -32.18 6.60 40.67
C ARG A 527 -31.78 8.05 40.42
N LYS A 528 -31.07 8.62 41.40
CA LYS A 528 -30.41 9.90 41.26
C LYS A 528 -28.97 9.67 40.82
N ILE A 529 -28.49 10.44 39.85
CA ILE A 529 -27.06 10.56 39.56
C ILE A 529 -26.55 11.89 40.10
N SER A 530 -25.31 11.89 40.57
CA SER A 530 -24.48 13.09 40.69
C SER A 530 -23.20 12.86 39.90
N ALA A 531 -22.91 13.72 38.92
CA ALA A 531 -21.72 13.58 38.06
C ALA A 531 -20.86 14.84 38.13
N ASN A 532 -19.54 14.65 38.24
CA ASN A 532 -18.55 15.72 38.10
C ASN A 532 -18.00 15.68 36.68
N MET A 533 -18.21 16.76 35.94
CA MET A 533 -17.80 16.92 34.55
C MET A 533 -16.89 18.13 34.41
N ILE A 534 -15.96 18.07 33.47
CA ILE A 534 -15.33 19.27 32.92
C ILE A 534 -16.12 19.67 31.67
N VAL A 535 -16.49 20.95 31.56
CA VAL A 535 -17.08 21.55 30.36
C VAL A 535 -16.27 22.80 30.03
N ASP A 536 -15.70 22.86 28.83
CA ASP A 536 -14.84 23.95 28.35
C ASP A 536 -13.71 24.34 29.33
N GLY A 537 -13.14 23.34 30.00
CA GLY A 537 -12.07 23.49 30.99
C GLY A 537 -12.53 23.84 32.42
N GLN A 538 -13.79 24.20 32.63
CA GLN A 538 -14.35 24.47 33.96
C GLN A 538 -15.02 23.22 34.56
N SER A 539 -14.97 23.07 35.88
CA SER A 539 -15.54 21.91 36.58
C SER A 539 -16.98 22.19 37.03
N TYR A 540 -17.91 21.38 36.52
CA TYR A 540 -19.33 21.40 36.89
C TYR A 540 -19.68 20.14 37.67
N LYS A 541 -20.59 20.26 38.64
CA LYS A 541 -21.28 19.13 39.26
C LYS A 541 -22.74 19.17 38.85
N ILE A 542 -23.18 18.16 38.12
CA ILE A 542 -24.56 18.04 37.63
C ILE A 542 -25.31 16.93 38.36
N THR A 543 -26.63 17.05 38.49
CA THR A 543 -27.50 16.06 39.13
C THR A 543 -28.81 15.89 38.38
N GLY A 544 -29.31 14.66 38.31
CA GLY A 544 -30.56 14.34 37.62
C GLY A 544 -31.14 13.02 38.09
N ASP A 545 -32.41 12.79 37.78
CA ASP A 545 -33.21 11.67 38.27
C ASP A 545 -33.83 10.88 37.12
N GLY A 546 -33.93 9.55 37.25
CA GLY A 546 -34.47 8.71 36.19
C GLY A 546 -34.54 7.22 36.53
N ASN A 547 -35.12 6.43 35.63
CA ASN A 547 -35.39 5.00 35.85
C ASN A 547 -34.12 4.13 35.76
N GLY A 548 -33.03 4.67 35.21
CA GLY A 548 -31.72 4.04 35.12
C GLY A 548 -30.60 5.03 34.75
N PRO A 549 -29.31 4.63 34.86
CA PRO A 549 -28.17 5.56 34.84
C PRO A 549 -28.12 6.52 33.65
N LEU A 550 -28.41 6.02 32.43
CA LEU A 550 -28.42 6.84 31.22
C LEU A 550 -29.54 7.89 31.25
N SER A 551 -30.74 7.52 31.70
CA SER A 551 -31.87 8.46 31.79
C SER A 551 -31.65 9.55 32.83
N SER A 552 -31.15 9.21 34.03
CA SER A 552 -30.80 10.19 35.06
C SER A 552 -29.65 11.11 34.64
N PHE A 553 -28.76 10.65 33.77
CA PHE A 553 -27.66 11.47 33.25
C PHE A 553 -28.08 12.39 32.12
N LEU A 554 -28.99 11.96 31.23
CA LEU A 554 -29.61 12.84 30.24
C LEU A 554 -30.47 13.92 30.90
N ASP A 555 -31.17 13.57 31.98
CA ASP A 555 -31.87 14.54 32.83
C ASP A 555 -30.89 15.57 33.44
N ALA A 556 -29.76 15.12 34.01
CA ALA A 556 -28.73 16.00 34.55
C ALA A 556 -28.11 16.94 33.48
N LEU A 557 -27.83 16.42 32.27
CA LEU A 557 -27.33 17.21 31.14
C LEU A 557 -28.35 18.26 30.68
N ASN A 558 -29.65 17.93 30.72
CA ASN A 558 -30.72 18.84 30.38
C ASN A 558 -30.96 19.91 31.47
N ALA A 559 -31.01 19.52 32.74
CA ALA A 559 -31.33 20.38 33.86
C ALA A 559 -30.23 21.40 34.18
N ASP A 560 -28.96 20.96 34.27
CA ASP A 560 -27.86 21.80 34.72
C ASP A 560 -27.04 22.42 33.57
N LEU A 561 -27.11 21.87 32.35
CA LEU A 561 -26.37 22.36 31.17
C LEU A 561 -27.26 22.74 29.97
N GLY A 562 -28.58 22.53 30.04
CA GLY A 562 -29.51 22.84 28.93
C GLY A 562 -29.43 21.89 27.72
N ILE A 563 -28.72 20.76 27.85
CA ILE A 563 -28.46 19.82 26.75
C ILE A 563 -29.59 18.79 26.68
N ALA A 564 -30.70 19.18 26.07
CA ALA A 564 -31.85 18.31 25.81
C ALA A 564 -31.52 17.26 24.71
N LEU A 565 -31.37 16.00 25.10
CA LEU A 565 -31.07 14.87 24.20
C LEU A 565 -31.88 13.62 24.61
N SER A 566 -32.18 12.75 23.64
CA SER A 566 -32.84 11.46 23.85
C SER A 566 -32.12 10.34 23.09
N ILE A 567 -32.18 9.10 23.60
CA ILE A 567 -31.54 7.94 22.96
C ILE A 567 -32.47 7.32 21.91
N ARG A 568 -31.95 7.12 20.70
CA ARG A 568 -32.62 6.38 19.61
C ARG A 568 -32.17 4.92 19.53
N GLU A 569 -30.87 4.66 19.67
CA GLU A 569 -30.29 3.33 19.51
C GLU A 569 -29.17 3.14 20.55
N TYR A 570 -29.11 1.95 21.16
CA TYR A 570 -28.11 1.53 22.15
C TYR A 570 -27.61 0.14 21.76
N SER A 571 -26.30 -0.08 21.85
CA SER A 571 -25.65 -1.37 21.60
C SER A 571 -24.43 -1.51 22.48
N GLU A 572 -24.14 -2.71 22.95
CA GLU A 572 -23.01 -2.99 23.84
C GLU A 572 -22.44 -4.39 23.60
N HIS A 573 -21.13 -4.55 23.77
CA HIS A 573 -20.47 -5.86 23.82
C HIS A 573 -19.23 -5.85 24.72
N SER A 574 -18.79 -7.06 25.10
CA SER A 574 -17.54 -7.32 25.80
C SER A 574 -16.33 -7.24 24.87
N VAL A 575 -15.29 -6.51 25.28
CA VAL A 575 -13.99 -6.42 24.60
C VAL A 575 -12.91 -7.05 25.50
N GLY A 576 -12.12 -7.95 24.92
CA GLY A 576 -11.11 -8.76 25.63
C GLY A 576 -11.62 -10.14 26.06
N ALA A 577 -10.82 -10.84 26.86
CA ALA A 577 -11.14 -12.17 27.41
C ALA A 577 -10.49 -12.34 28.80
N GLY A 578 -11.01 -13.27 29.61
CA GLY A 578 -10.53 -13.51 30.98
C GLY A 578 -11.13 -12.55 32.01
N SER A 579 -10.33 -12.13 32.99
CA SER A 579 -10.74 -11.20 34.07
C SER A 579 -10.83 -9.74 33.62
N ASP A 580 -10.11 -9.37 32.56
CA ASP A 580 -9.79 -7.97 32.24
C ASP A 580 -10.71 -7.41 31.13
N VAL A 581 -11.88 -8.04 30.97
CA VAL A 581 -12.91 -7.70 29.99
C VAL A 581 -13.49 -6.32 30.27
N LYS A 582 -13.67 -5.53 29.20
CA LYS A 582 -14.28 -4.20 29.23
C LYS A 582 -15.61 -4.20 28.50
N ALA A 583 -16.54 -3.35 28.91
CA ALA A 583 -17.71 -3.03 28.11
C ALA A 583 -17.33 -2.00 27.05
N ALA A 584 -17.82 -2.18 25.82
CA ALA A 584 -17.81 -1.18 24.76
C ALA A 584 -19.25 -0.84 24.36
N THR A 585 -19.66 0.39 24.64
CA THR A 585 -21.04 0.86 24.49
C THR A 585 -21.14 1.89 23.38
N TYR A 586 -22.17 1.80 22.54
CA TYR A 586 -22.44 2.67 21.40
C TYR A 586 -23.86 3.23 21.52
N ILE A 587 -24.00 4.54 21.42
CA ILE A 587 -25.28 5.23 21.60
C ILE A 587 -25.50 6.21 20.46
N GLU A 588 -26.69 6.22 19.88
CA GLU A 588 -27.19 7.30 19.05
C GLU A 588 -28.13 8.20 19.85
N VAL A 589 -27.77 9.47 20.01
CA VAL A 589 -28.63 10.50 20.60
C VAL A 589 -29.25 11.39 19.52
N ILE A 590 -30.45 11.89 19.79
CA ILE A 590 -31.17 12.83 18.93
C ILE A 590 -31.73 14.02 19.73
N PRO A 591 -31.82 15.22 19.13
CA PRO A 591 -32.52 16.36 19.71
C PRO A 591 -34.03 16.08 19.89
N PRO A 592 -34.72 16.77 20.83
CA PRO A 592 -36.11 16.48 21.22
C PRO A 592 -37.15 16.81 20.14
N ASN A 593 -36.78 17.46 19.04
CA ASN A 593 -37.66 17.74 17.90
C ASN A 593 -37.64 16.64 16.82
N VAL A 594 -37.00 15.50 17.08
CA VAL A 594 -36.91 14.34 16.17
C VAL A 594 -37.60 13.13 16.79
N ASP A 595 -38.50 12.48 16.06
CA ASP A 595 -39.11 11.21 16.52
C ASP A 595 -38.04 10.10 16.60
N PRO A 596 -37.87 9.41 17.74
CA PRO A 596 -37.01 8.23 17.85
C PRO A 596 -37.32 7.14 16.80
N LYS A 597 -38.56 7.04 16.33
CA LYS A 597 -38.99 6.07 15.31
C LYS A 597 -38.59 6.49 13.89
N ASP A 598 -38.41 7.78 13.61
CA ASP A 598 -38.00 8.26 12.29
C ASP A 598 -36.48 8.08 12.10
N LYS A 599 -36.09 6.90 11.61
CA LYS A 599 -34.70 6.57 11.29
C LYS A 599 -34.15 7.27 10.03
N THR A 600 -34.92 8.16 9.37
CA THR A 600 -34.45 8.95 8.21
C THR A 600 -33.77 10.26 8.63
N LYS A 601 -34.13 10.81 9.80
CA LYS A 601 -33.50 12.02 10.36
C LYS A 601 -32.18 11.67 11.02
N GLY A 602 -31.15 12.48 10.77
CA GLY A 602 -29.82 12.31 11.35
C GLY A 602 -29.83 12.27 12.89
N GLY A 603 -28.84 11.59 13.45
CA GLY A 603 -28.60 11.45 14.88
C GLY A 603 -27.10 11.35 15.15
N PHE A 604 -26.70 11.61 16.38
CA PHE A 604 -25.31 11.76 16.79
C PHE A 604 -24.85 10.50 17.50
N TRP A 605 -23.87 9.81 16.92
CA TRP A 605 -23.29 8.61 17.51
C TRP A 605 -22.17 8.95 18.48
N GLY A 606 -22.09 8.20 19.57
CA GLY A 606 -20.96 8.22 20.49
C GLY A 606 -20.59 6.83 20.96
N VAL A 607 -19.35 6.70 21.45
CA VAL A 607 -18.77 5.45 21.94
C VAL A 607 -18.12 5.65 23.30
N GLY A 608 -18.29 4.67 24.18
CA GLY A 608 -17.61 4.57 25.46
C GLY A 608 -16.97 3.20 25.62
N VAL A 609 -15.86 3.15 26.35
CA VAL A 609 -15.23 1.91 26.81
C VAL A 609 -14.79 2.10 28.26
N ASP A 610 -15.13 1.14 29.11
CA ASP A 610 -14.73 1.07 30.52
C ASP A 610 -14.79 -0.38 31.05
N ALA A 611 -14.24 -0.63 32.23
CA ALA A 611 -14.46 -1.88 32.96
C ALA A 611 -15.85 -1.91 33.65
N ASP A 612 -16.39 -0.74 34.03
CA ASP A 612 -17.78 -0.61 34.47
C ASP A 612 -18.72 -0.32 33.29
N ILE A 613 -19.70 -1.20 33.07
CA ILE A 613 -20.79 -1.05 32.10
C ILE A 613 -21.47 0.33 32.24
N THR A 614 -21.68 0.80 33.46
CA THR A 614 -22.33 2.09 33.73
C THR A 614 -21.46 3.24 33.24
N ALA A 615 -20.18 3.28 33.64
CA ALA A 615 -19.21 4.26 33.17
C ALA A 615 -19.03 4.24 31.64
N SER A 616 -19.05 3.06 31.01
CA SER A 616 -18.99 2.90 29.55
C SER A 616 -20.19 3.55 28.86
N GLY A 617 -21.42 3.26 29.31
CA GLY A 617 -22.63 3.89 28.76
C GLY A 617 -22.69 5.41 28.99
N LEU A 618 -22.28 5.90 30.16
CA LEU A 618 -22.22 7.34 30.44
C LEU A 618 -21.19 8.05 29.55
N LYS A 619 -20.02 7.43 29.31
CA LYS A 619 -19.01 7.93 28.35
C LYS A 619 -19.55 7.99 26.93
N ALA A 620 -20.33 6.99 26.49
CA ALA A 620 -20.96 6.98 25.17
C ALA A 620 -21.95 8.15 24.99
N VAL A 621 -22.72 8.51 26.03
CA VAL A 621 -23.58 9.72 26.01
C VAL A 621 -22.75 11.00 25.90
N VAL A 622 -21.67 11.15 26.69
CA VAL A 622 -20.79 12.34 26.61
C VAL A 622 -20.10 12.45 25.24
N SER A 623 -19.64 11.34 24.68
CA SER A 623 -19.09 11.24 23.33
C SER A 623 -20.10 11.75 22.29
N ALA A 624 -21.33 11.25 22.30
CA ALA A 624 -22.38 11.64 21.35
C ALA A 624 -22.79 13.11 21.48
N ALA A 625 -22.89 13.61 22.72
CA ALA A 625 -23.25 14.99 23.01
C ALA A 625 -22.13 15.99 22.65
N ASN A 626 -20.85 15.59 22.73
CA ASN A 626 -19.74 16.38 22.18
C ASN A 626 -19.83 16.50 20.65
N SER A 627 -20.11 15.41 19.94
CA SER A 627 -20.28 15.44 18.48
C SER A 627 -21.44 16.35 18.06
N TRP A 628 -22.54 16.37 18.83
CA TRP A 628 -23.65 17.32 18.64
C TRP A 628 -23.23 18.79 18.82
N LEU A 629 -22.52 19.12 19.91
CA LEU A 629 -22.00 20.47 20.16
C LEU A 629 -21.05 20.94 19.04
N GLY A 630 -20.23 20.04 18.48
CA GLY A 630 -19.30 20.33 17.39
C GLY A 630 -20.00 20.80 16.10
N THR A 631 -21.06 20.10 15.68
CA THR A 631 -21.85 20.51 14.50
C THR A 631 -22.58 21.84 14.68
N THR A 632 -23.00 22.16 15.91
CA THR A 632 -23.67 23.44 16.20
C THR A 632 -22.73 24.64 16.11
N PHE A 633 -21.41 24.43 16.27
CA PHE A 633 -20.38 25.48 16.21
C PHE A 633 -19.74 25.67 14.82
N THR A 634 -20.00 24.82 13.83
CA THR A 634 -19.31 24.90 12.52
C THR A 634 -19.78 26.07 11.64
N HIS A 635 -20.89 26.73 12.00
CA HIS A 635 -21.44 27.90 11.31
C HIS A 635 -20.96 29.26 11.90
N TRP A 636 -19.96 29.28 12.78
CA TRP A 636 -19.81 30.34 13.80
C TRP A 636 -18.53 31.20 13.70
N ILE A 637 -17.59 30.86 12.82
CA ILE A 637 -16.19 31.33 12.92
C ILE A 637 -15.94 32.75 12.33
N ALA A 638 -16.88 33.32 11.57
CA ALA A 638 -16.68 34.61 10.89
C ALA A 638 -16.79 35.85 11.80
N ASP A 639 -17.77 35.88 12.72
CA ASP A 639 -18.28 37.14 13.31
C ASP A 639 -17.93 37.35 14.79
N HIS A 640 -16.86 36.67 15.23
CA HIS A 640 -16.56 36.43 16.66
C HIS A 640 -16.45 37.71 17.51
N ASN A 641 -16.06 38.85 16.91
CA ASN A 641 -15.86 40.12 17.62
C ASN A 641 -17.13 40.98 17.79
N VAL A 642 -18.22 40.73 17.04
CA VAL A 642 -19.43 41.59 17.06
C VAL A 642 -20.62 40.91 17.75
N LEU A 643 -20.87 39.63 17.46
CA LEU A 643 -22.14 38.98 17.85
C LEU A 643 -22.09 38.19 19.17
N TRP A 644 -20.90 37.93 19.74
CA TRP A 644 -20.73 36.86 20.74
C TRP A 644 -20.03 37.21 22.05
N ARG A 645 -19.90 38.50 22.37
CA ARG A 645 -19.89 38.90 23.79
C ARG A 645 -21.34 38.86 24.28
N SER A 646 -21.66 37.87 25.11
CA SER A 646 -22.92 37.78 25.84
C SER A 646 -22.66 37.97 27.34
N PRO A 647 -23.38 38.87 28.04
CA PRO A 647 -24.38 39.80 27.51
C PRO A 647 -23.76 40.80 26.52
N LEU A 648 -24.53 41.18 25.50
CA LEU A 648 -24.12 42.16 24.51
C LEU A 648 -24.15 43.53 25.19
N THR A 649 -22.98 44.11 25.46
CA THR A 649 -22.87 45.29 26.34
C THR A 649 -23.11 46.59 25.56
N PRO A 650 -23.56 47.69 26.19
CA PRO A 650 -23.72 48.99 25.54
C PRO A 650 -22.44 49.48 24.85
N GLU A 651 -21.27 49.17 25.41
CA GLU A 651 -19.96 49.53 24.86
C GLU A 651 -19.60 48.68 23.63
N ALA A 652 -19.91 47.38 23.65
CA ALA A 652 -19.71 46.50 22.50
C ALA A 652 -20.63 46.88 21.33
N LEU A 653 -21.88 47.28 21.63
CA LEU A 653 -22.79 47.83 20.62
C LEU A 653 -22.28 49.18 20.10
N ALA A 654 -21.84 50.09 20.99
CA ALA A 654 -21.30 51.40 20.61
C ALA A 654 -20.13 51.28 19.62
N SER A 655 -19.09 50.50 19.95
CA SER A 655 -17.93 50.31 19.06
C SER A 655 -18.29 49.60 17.75
N SER A 656 -19.31 48.75 17.74
CA SER A 656 -19.82 48.13 16.49
C SER A 656 -20.51 49.16 15.61
N ILE A 657 -21.30 50.07 16.19
CA ILE A 657 -21.96 51.15 15.43
C ILE A 657 -20.93 52.19 14.96
N GLU A 658 -19.92 52.55 15.76
CA GLU A 658 -18.81 53.40 15.33
C GLU A 658 -18.07 52.80 14.12
N TYR A 659 -17.84 51.48 14.11
CA TYR A 659 -17.23 50.78 12.98
C TYR A 659 -18.08 50.86 11.70
N TYR A 660 -19.38 50.55 11.76
CA TYR A 660 -20.25 50.64 10.59
C TYR A 660 -20.51 52.09 10.16
N ALA A 661 -20.55 53.05 11.10
CA ALA A 661 -20.60 54.47 10.78
C ALA A 661 -19.31 54.95 10.10
N LEU A 662 -18.13 54.43 10.45
CA LEU A 662 -16.88 54.72 9.73
C LEU A 662 -16.90 54.19 8.28
N LEU A 663 -17.56 53.05 8.02
CA LEU A 663 -17.82 52.60 6.64
C LEU A 663 -18.81 53.54 5.92
N GLY A 664 -19.95 53.87 6.54
CA GLY A 664 -20.99 54.72 5.94
C GLY A 664 -20.55 56.16 5.66
N ASN A 665 -19.70 56.73 6.52
CA ASN A 665 -19.09 58.05 6.32
C ASN A 665 -17.80 58.01 5.46
N GLY A 666 -17.42 56.83 4.95
CA GLY A 666 -16.30 56.70 4.02
C GLY A 666 -16.52 57.54 2.75
N PRO A 667 -15.46 58.01 2.07
CA PRO A 667 -15.61 58.87 0.91
C PRO A 667 -16.46 58.17 -0.17
N PRO A 668 -17.53 58.79 -0.70
CA PRO A 668 -18.55 58.11 -1.53
C PRO A 668 -18.01 57.54 -2.85
N LYS A 669 -16.75 57.87 -3.19
CA LYS A 669 -15.94 57.19 -4.21
C LYS A 669 -15.93 55.66 -4.07
N LEU A 670 -16.04 55.10 -2.86
CA LEU A 670 -16.14 53.65 -2.66
C LEU A 670 -17.42 53.06 -3.29
N GLY A 671 -18.58 53.68 -3.04
CA GLY A 671 -19.84 53.31 -3.69
C GLY A 671 -19.77 53.46 -5.21
N TYR A 672 -19.20 54.57 -5.70
CA TYR A 672 -18.98 54.77 -7.14
C TYR A 672 -18.04 53.73 -7.78
N VAL A 673 -17.05 53.20 -7.05
CA VAL A 673 -16.18 52.11 -7.54
C VAL A 673 -16.96 50.80 -7.69
N TYR A 674 -17.74 50.39 -6.68
CA TYR A 674 -18.56 49.18 -6.79
C TYR A 674 -19.62 49.29 -7.89
N ILE A 675 -20.28 50.45 -8.01
CA ILE A 675 -21.24 50.73 -9.09
C ILE A 675 -20.54 50.72 -10.46
N ALA A 676 -19.33 51.28 -10.59
CA ALA A 676 -18.57 51.25 -11.84
C ALA A 676 -18.12 49.83 -12.23
N VAL A 677 -17.72 49.00 -11.27
CA VAL A 677 -17.39 47.58 -11.51
C VAL A 677 -18.64 46.79 -11.93
N GLY A 678 -19.78 47.00 -11.27
CA GLY A 678 -21.06 46.40 -11.65
C GLY A 678 -21.52 46.80 -13.05
N ILE A 679 -21.46 48.10 -13.38
CA ILE A 679 -21.76 48.63 -14.72
C ILE A 679 -20.81 48.05 -15.77
N ALA A 680 -19.50 47.97 -15.48
CA ALA A 680 -18.53 47.37 -16.40
C ALA A 680 -18.82 45.88 -16.65
N ALA A 681 -19.20 45.11 -15.63
CA ALA A 681 -19.60 43.71 -15.75
C ALA A 681 -20.88 43.55 -16.60
N VAL A 682 -21.90 44.38 -16.37
CA VAL A 682 -23.16 44.37 -17.13
C VAL A 682 -22.94 44.79 -18.59
N LEU A 683 -22.12 45.80 -18.86
CA LEU A 683 -21.76 46.21 -20.23
C LEU A 683 -20.95 45.12 -20.96
N ALA A 684 -20.03 44.44 -20.28
CA ALA A 684 -19.28 43.31 -20.83
C ALA A 684 -20.20 42.11 -21.15
N ALA A 685 -21.23 41.86 -20.33
CA ALA A 685 -22.24 40.84 -20.57
C ALA A 685 -23.14 41.20 -21.77
N GLY A 686 -23.67 42.44 -21.81
CA GLY A 686 -24.49 42.95 -22.91
C GLY A 686 -23.75 42.95 -24.25
N GLY A 687 -22.48 43.35 -24.27
CA GLY A 687 -21.63 43.30 -25.46
C GLY A 687 -21.42 41.89 -26.02
N LYS A 688 -21.32 40.87 -25.16
CA LYS A 688 -21.26 39.45 -25.58
C LYS A 688 -22.60 38.92 -26.10
N LEU A 689 -23.74 39.37 -25.55
CA LEU A 689 -25.07 39.03 -26.07
C LEU A 689 -25.32 39.64 -27.45
N MET A 690 -24.90 40.89 -27.66
CA MET A 690 -25.07 41.63 -28.92
C MET A 690 -24.19 41.13 -30.07
N THR A 691 -23.01 40.58 -29.78
CA THR A 691 -22.04 40.13 -30.82
C THR A 691 -22.26 38.69 -31.30
N GLY A 692 -23.15 37.94 -30.66
CA GLY A 692 -23.54 36.58 -31.06
C GLY A 692 -22.54 35.50 -30.61
N TRP A 693 -23.07 34.35 -30.19
CA TRP A 693 -22.29 33.29 -29.53
C TRP A 693 -21.54 32.37 -30.53
N ARG A 694 -20.73 32.98 -31.42
CA ARG A 694 -19.90 32.28 -32.43
C ARG A 694 -18.58 33.02 -32.67
N GLY A 695 -17.51 32.60 -32.01
CA GLY A 695 -16.17 33.14 -32.24
C GLY A 695 -15.07 32.32 -31.57
N LYS A 696 -14.06 31.94 -32.36
CA LYS A 696 -12.88 31.09 -32.06
C LYS A 696 -12.25 31.34 -30.67
N GLY A 697 -11.67 30.28 -30.10
CA GLY A 697 -11.08 30.27 -28.76
C GLY A 697 -10.04 31.37 -28.53
N GLY A 698 -10.37 32.28 -27.62
CA GLY A 698 -9.46 33.23 -26.99
C GLY A 698 -9.81 33.36 -25.51
N GLU A 699 -8.81 33.42 -24.64
CA GLU A 699 -9.00 33.47 -23.19
C GLU A 699 -9.67 34.78 -22.74
N VAL A 700 -10.75 34.70 -21.96
CA VAL A 700 -11.39 35.87 -21.32
C VAL A 700 -11.89 35.50 -19.93
N LEU A 701 -11.48 36.27 -18.92
CA LEU A 701 -11.62 36.00 -17.46
C LEU A 701 -13.04 35.74 -16.91
N TRP A 702 -14.10 35.96 -17.69
CA TRP A 702 -15.48 36.04 -17.19
C TRP A 702 -16.45 35.13 -17.96
N ASP A 703 -16.98 34.13 -17.26
CA ASP A 703 -18.05 33.25 -17.71
C ASP A 703 -19.42 33.65 -17.13
N GLY A 704 -20.49 33.01 -17.61
CA GLY A 704 -21.86 33.36 -17.23
C GLY A 704 -22.15 33.20 -15.73
N ALA A 705 -21.55 32.20 -15.07
CA ALA A 705 -21.72 31.98 -13.63
C ALA A 705 -21.02 33.07 -12.80
N SER A 706 -19.78 33.43 -13.17
CA SER A 706 -19.05 34.52 -12.51
C SER A 706 -19.76 35.87 -12.67
N VAL A 707 -20.29 36.13 -13.88
CA VAL A 707 -21.08 37.35 -14.17
C VAL A 707 -22.38 37.38 -13.36
N LEU A 708 -23.09 36.24 -13.26
CA LEU A 708 -24.32 36.14 -12.46
C LEU A 708 -24.03 36.43 -10.98
N LEU A 709 -22.99 35.82 -10.41
CA LEU A 709 -22.62 36.01 -9.01
C LEU A 709 -22.17 37.45 -8.71
N VAL A 710 -21.39 38.09 -9.60
CA VAL A 710 -21.03 39.52 -9.44
C VAL A 710 -22.26 40.42 -9.56
N ALA A 711 -23.22 40.10 -10.43
CA ALA A 711 -24.49 40.82 -10.51
C ALA A 711 -25.32 40.65 -9.22
N SER A 712 -25.43 39.44 -8.67
CA SER A 712 -26.11 39.17 -7.39
C SER A 712 -25.45 39.89 -6.20
N VAL A 713 -24.12 39.87 -6.13
CA VAL A 713 -23.35 40.61 -5.11
C VAL A 713 -23.55 42.11 -5.23
N THR A 714 -23.52 42.65 -6.46
CA THR A 714 -23.78 44.08 -6.72
C THR A 714 -25.20 44.47 -6.34
N TYR A 715 -26.19 43.62 -6.66
CA TYR A 715 -27.59 43.82 -6.29
C TYR A 715 -27.73 43.89 -4.76
N ASN A 716 -27.28 42.85 -4.03
CA ASN A 716 -27.39 42.77 -2.57
C ASN A 716 -26.73 43.97 -1.86
N GLN A 717 -25.56 44.41 -2.37
CA GLN A 717 -24.87 45.58 -1.84
C GLN A 717 -25.62 46.89 -2.11
N VAL A 718 -26.37 47.01 -3.20
CA VAL A 718 -27.11 48.23 -3.57
C VAL A 718 -28.53 48.27 -2.98
N THR A 719 -29.20 47.13 -2.79
CA THR A 719 -30.59 47.08 -2.30
C THR A 719 -30.71 46.87 -0.80
N GLU A 720 -29.87 46.03 -0.19
CA GLU A 720 -29.97 45.72 1.25
C GLU A 720 -28.90 46.45 2.06
N VAL A 721 -27.62 46.29 1.69
CA VAL A 721 -26.49 46.74 2.52
C VAL A 721 -26.31 48.27 2.50
N TYR A 722 -26.26 48.90 1.32
CA TYR A 722 -26.03 50.34 1.23
C TYR A 722 -27.19 51.18 1.82
N PRO A 723 -28.49 50.87 1.58
CA PRO A 723 -29.60 51.58 2.23
C PRO A 723 -29.58 51.44 3.76
N THR A 724 -29.23 50.25 4.27
CA THR A 724 -29.07 50.01 5.71
C THR A 724 -27.90 50.82 6.28
N LEU A 725 -26.74 50.85 5.62
CA LEU A 725 -25.58 51.65 6.02
C LEU A 725 -25.86 53.16 6.09
N ILE A 726 -26.63 53.73 5.15
CA ILE A 726 -26.98 55.17 5.18
C ILE A 726 -28.13 55.49 6.15
N SER A 727 -28.87 54.48 6.62
CA SER A 727 -29.91 54.64 7.63
C SER A 727 -29.39 54.68 9.08
N PHE A 728 -28.11 54.35 9.29
CA PHE A 728 -27.51 54.31 10.63
C PHE A 728 -27.43 55.71 11.27
N PRO A 729 -27.94 55.90 12.50
CA PRO A 729 -27.98 57.21 13.14
C PRO A 729 -26.57 57.71 13.50
N ASN A 730 -26.24 58.92 13.05
CA ASN A 730 -24.96 59.59 13.27
C ASN A 730 -25.18 61.09 13.54
N PRO A 731 -24.73 61.67 14.67
CA PRO A 731 -24.06 61.01 15.78
C PRO A 731 -24.98 60.06 16.57
N LEU A 732 -24.35 59.13 17.30
CA LEU A 732 -25.02 58.21 18.20
C LEU A 732 -25.79 58.95 19.33
N PRO A 733 -27.06 58.58 19.62
CA PRO A 733 -27.72 59.05 20.84
C PRO A 733 -27.03 58.46 22.07
N SER A 734 -26.87 59.27 23.13
CA SER A 734 -26.15 58.88 24.34
C SER A 734 -26.93 59.27 25.60
N PRO A 735 -27.02 58.39 26.63
CA PRO A 735 -26.42 57.06 26.69
C PRO A 735 -27.19 56.00 25.89
N LEU A 736 -26.47 55.01 25.34
CA LEU A 736 -27.03 53.84 24.63
C LEU A 736 -27.76 52.83 25.56
N THR A 737 -28.01 53.19 26.82
CA THR A 737 -28.71 52.38 27.83
C THR A 737 -30.23 52.51 27.75
N ASP A 738 -30.76 53.18 26.73
CA ASP A 738 -32.20 53.38 26.58
C ASP A 738 -32.90 52.07 26.17
N HIS A 739 -33.81 51.60 27.03
CA HIS A 739 -34.36 50.24 26.98
C HIS A 739 -35.20 49.96 25.73
N GLU A 740 -35.78 50.98 25.09
CA GLU A 740 -36.57 50.82 23.87
C GLU A 740 -35.70 50.83 22.59
N MET A 741 -34.61 51.60 22.57
CA MET A 741 -33.74 51.71 21.38
C MET A 741 -32.66 50.64 21.30
N PHE A 742 -32.13 50.17 22.44
CA PHE A 742 -31.05 49.18 22.46
C PHE A 742 -31.38 47.90 21.65
N PRO A 743 -32.59 47.28 21.76
CA PRO A 743 -32.93 46.09 20.97
C PRO A 743 -33.03 46.38 19.46
N ILE A 744 -33.50 47.57 19.08
CA ILE A 744 -33.69 47.98 17.68
C ILE A 744 -32.33 48.17 17.00
N LEU A 745 -31.40 48.87 17.67
CA LEU A 745 -30.03 49.06 17.18
C LEU A 745 -29.26 47.74 17.14
N ALA A 746 -29.42 46.87 18.14
CA ALA A 746 -28.81 45.53 18.13
C ALA A 746 -29.36 44.64 16.99
N GLY A 747 -30.64 44.77 16.64
CA GLY A 747 -31.24 44.15 15.46
C GLY A 747 -30.60 44.65 14.17
N ALA A 748 -30.59 45.97 13.95
CA ALA A 748 -30.03 46.58 12.74
C ALA A 748 -28.54 46.26 12.53
N VAL A 749 -27.72 46.21 13.59
CA VAL A 749 -26.32 45.77 13.52
C VAL A 749 -26.21 44.30 13.12
N ARG A 750 -27.11 43.43 13.63
CA ARG A 750 -27.11 42.00 13.34
C ARG A 750 -27.50 41.70 11.89
N ASP A 751 -28.53 42.36 11.38
CA ASP A 751 -29.00 42.16 10.01
C ASP A 751 -27.98 42.71 9.00
N LEU A 752 -27.40 43.88 9.27
CA LEU A 752 -26.28 44.43 8.50
C LEU A 752 -25.04 43.50 8.50
N ALA A 753 -24.79 42.78 9.60
CA ALA A 753 -23.73 41.76 9.63
C ALA A 753 -24.09 40.57 8.72
N ASN A 754 -25.31 40.02 8.84
CA ASN A 754 -25.81 38.91 8.02
C ASN A 754 -25.62 39.14 6.51
N ASP A 755 -26.01 40.30 6.01
CA ASP A 755 -25.96 40.59 4.55
C ASP A 755 -24.53 40.81 4.04
N ASN A 756 -23.63 41.31 4.89
CA ASN A 756 -22.21 41.41 4.57
C ASN A 756 -21.52 40.04 4.57
N ILE A 757 -21.93 39.09 5.43
CA ILE A 757 -21.45 37.70 5.39
C ILE A 757 -21.86 37.05 4.06
N ILE A 758 -23.14 37.16 3.67
CA ILE A 758 -23.66 36.62 2.40
C ILE A 758 -22.87 37.18 1.21
N THR A 759 -22.63 38.50 1.20
CA THR A 759 -21.80 39.18 0.20
C THR A 759 -20.37 38.58 0.16
N SER A 760 -19.72 38.45 1.31
CA SER A 760 -18.33 37.97 1.44
C SER A 760 -18.16 36.53 0.98
N VAL A 761 -19.11 35.64 1.33
CA VAL A 761 -19.12 34.24 0.89
C VAL A 761 -19.25 34.13 -0.63
N MET A 762 -20.17 34.89 -1.25
CA MET A 762 -20.32 34.90 -2.71
C MET A 762 -19.08 35.43 -3.42
N LEU A 763 -18.49 36.53 -2.93
CA LEU A 763 -17.28 37.12 -3.51
C LEU A 763 -16.08 36.17 -3.42
N THR A 764 -15.92 35.49 -2.28
CA THR A 764 -14.88 34.47 -2.06
C THR A 764 -15.06 33.28 -3.00
N GLY A 765 -16.30 32.83 -3.21
CA GLY A 765 -16.62 31.78 -4.19
C GLY A 765 -16.22 32.15 -5.62
N VAL A 766 -16.51 33.38 -6.06
CA VAL A 766 -16.06 33.90 -7.38
C VAL A 766 -14.54 33.93 -7.47
N MET A 767 -13.84 34.43 -6.45
CA MET A 767 -12.37 34.48 -6.46
C MET A 767 -11.73 33.09 -6.47
N LEU A 768 -12.28 32.10 -5.76
CA LEU A 768 -11.80 30.72 -5.80
C LEU A 768 -12.01 30.07 -7.18
N LEU A 769 -13.17 30.29 -7.81
CA LEU A 769 -13.44 29.80 -9.17
C LEU A 769 -12.51 30.45 -10.22
N GLN A 770 -12.25 31.75 -10.10
CA GLN A 770 -11.32 32.45 -10.98
C GLN A 770 -9.86 32.04 -10.73
N ALA A 771 -9.43 31.88 -9.48
CA ALA A 771 -8.10 31.37 -9.16
C ALA A 771 -7.89 29.95 -9.71
N GLY A 772 -8.85 29.05 -9.49
CA GLY A 772 -8.82 27.69 -10.02
C GLY A 772 -8.69 27.65 -11.55
N ARG A 773 -9.42 28.52 -12.27
CA ARG A 773 -9.29 28.63 -13.73
C ARG A 773 -8.00 29.30 -14.20
N TYR A 774 -7.51 30.31 -13.49
CA TYR A 774 -6.23 30.96 -13.82
C TYR A 774 -5.04 30.00 -13.67
N TYR A 775 -5.02 29.18 -12.61
CA TYR A 775 -4.01 28.13 -12.47
C TYR A 775 -4.23 26.97 -13.45
N SER A 776 -5.49 26.64 -13.79
CA SER A 776 -5.79 25.64 -14.82
C SER A 776 -5.38 26.07 -16.23
N SER A 777 -5.47 27.37 -16.60
CA SER A 777 -5.07 27.83 -17.93
C SER A 777 -3.57 28.07 -18.05
N LYS A 778 -2.89 28.38 -16.94
CA LYS A 778 -1.42 28.34 -16.84
C LYS A 778 -0.84 26.93 -16.63
N GLY A 779 -1.67 25.88 -16.70
CA GLY A 779 -1.26 24.49 -16.51
C GLY A 779 -0.37 23.89 -17.61
N THR A 780 -0.10 24.60 -18.70
CA THR A 780 0.73 24.12 -19.83
C THR A 780 1.67 25.20 -20.37
N GLY A 781 2.62 25.68 -19.56
CA GLY A 781 3.67 26.60 -20.01
C GLY A 781 4.57 27.11 -18.90
N GLU A 782 5.74 26.47 -18.76
CA GLU A 782 6.97 26.90 -18.07
C GLU A 782 6.89 27.64 -16.70
N GLY A 783 7.56 27.08 -15.69
CA GLY A 783 8.18 27.89 -14.63
C GLY A 783 7.40 28.11 -13.33
N TYR A 784 7.18 27.05 -12.56
CA TYR A 784 7.10 27.15 -11.09
C TYR A 784 8.19 26.28 -10.44
N PRO A 785 9.00 26.81 -9.51
CA PRO A 785 10.07 26.04 -8.88
C PRO A 785 9.50 24.99 -7.93
N ARG A 786 10.07 23.78 -7.97
CA ARG A 786 9.83 22.77 -6.91
C ARG A 786 10.37 23.30 -5.60
N SER A 787 9.50 23.51 -4.61
CA SER A 787 9.93 23.61 -3.22
C SER A 787 10.61 22.30 -2.81
N ALA A 788 11.87 22.37 -2.41
CA ALA A 788 12.63 21.20 -1.95
C ALA A 788 12.00 20.58 -0.68
N PRO A 789 12.24 19.29 -0.39
CA PRO A 789 11.94 18.73 0.93
C PRO A 789 12.69 19.51 2.03
N PRO A 790 12.19 19.50 3.28
CA PRO A 790 12.78 20.26 4.37
C PRO A 790 14.23 19.84 4.63
N SER A 791 15.16 20.76 4.40
CA SER A 791 16.60 20.52 4.56
C SER A 791 17.04 20.51 6.02
N THR A 792 17.99 19.64 6.34
CA THR A 792 18.71 19.58 7.62
C THR A 792 19.40 20.90 7.99
N VAL A 793 19.65 21.07 9.29
CA VAL A 793 20.31 22.25 9.89
C VAL A 793 21.75 22.42 9.36
N SER A 794 22.18 23.66 9.13
CA SER A 794 23.55 24.01 8.73
C SER A 794 24.56 23.79 9.87
N SER A 795 25.85 23.54 9.61
CA SER A 795 26.87 24.56 9.25
C SER A 795 28.27 23.88 9.20
N PRO A 796 29.35 24.54 8.74
CA PRO A 796 29.51 25.38 7.54
C PRO A 796 30.77 25.03 6.71
N GLY A 797 30.90 25.50 5.46
CA GLY A 797 32.18 25.49 4.73
C GLY A 797 32.11 25.90 3.25
N SER A 798 32.91 26.91 2.87
CA SER A 798 33.57 27.20 1.57
C SER A 798 33.14 26.50 0.25
N GLU A 799 33.11 27.14 -0.92
CA GLU A 799 33.32 28.54 -1.32
C GLU A 799 32.65 28.82 -2.71
N VAL A 800 33.00 29.90 -3.42
CA VAL A 800 32.14 30.50 -4.48
C VAL A 800 32.68 30.27 -5.95
N PRO A 801 32.46 31.09 -7.03
CA PRO A 801 31.98 30.60 -8.36
C PRO A 801 33.03 30.84 -9.50
N PRO A 802 32.77 31.24 -10.79
CA PRO A 802 31.53 31.33 -11.63
C PRO A 802 31.62 31.05 -13.18
N LYS A 803 30.43 30.97 -13.84
CA LYS A 803 30.11 31.45 -15.24
C LYS A 803 30.79 30.71 -16.43
N LEU A 804 30.39 30.78 -17.72
CA LEU A 804 29.34 31.41 -18.59
C LEU A 804 29.19 30.47 -19.86
N SER A 805 28.37 30.61 -20.92
CA SER A 805 27.41 31.60 -21.48
C SER A 805 26.30 30.96 -22.35
N GLU A 806 25.44 31.78 -22.98
CA GLU A 806 24.31 31.44 -23.88
C GLU A 806 24.71 31.23 -25.37
N ARG A 807 23.82 30.65 -26.22
CA ARG A 807 23.07 31.40 -27.28
C ARG A 807 22.17 30.57 -28.26
N HIS A 808 20.91 31.01 -28.36
CA HIS A 808 19.96 31.06 -29.51
C HIS A 808 19.46 29.79 -30.28
N ALA A 809 18.29 29.99 -30.91
CA ALA A 809 17.50 29.05 -31.72
C ALA A 809 16.70 29.80 -32.83
N THR A 810 16.01 29.10 -33.74
CA THR A 810 15.19 29.65 -34.84
C THR A 810 13.88 28.85 -35.08
N PRO A 811 12.84 29.43 -35.75
CA PRO A 811 11.45 28.93 -35.67
C PRO A 811 10.92 28.11 -36.87
N PHE A 812 9.70 27.58 -36.71
CA PHE A 812 8.96 26.70 -37.64
C PHE A 812 8.14 27.44 -38.75
N ARG A 813 7.56 26.65 -39.67
CA ARG A 813 6.74 27.07 -40.83
C ARG A 813 5.38 26.33 -40.84
N GLU A 814 4.35 26.96 -41.41
CA GLU A 814 2.99 26.41 -41.57
C GLU A 814 2.81 25.54 -42.84
N LEU A 815 1.75 24.70 -42.82
CA LEU A 815 1.36 23.73 -43.85
C LEU A 815 0.18 24.24 -44.72
N THR A 816 -0.14 23.55 -45.80
CA THR A 816 -1.02 24.03 -46.90
C THR A 816 -2.32 23.23 -47.08
N GLU A 817 -3.31 23.82 -47.78
CA GLU A 817 -4.69 23.30 -47.83
C GLU A 817 -4.86 21.92 -48.51
N GLU A 818 -3.94 21.49 -49.38
CA GLU A 818 -4.00 20.13 -49.96
C GLU A 818 -3.76 19.05 -48.90
N GLU A 819 -2.87 19.29 -47.94
CA GLU A 819 -2.56 18.37 -46.83
C GLU A 819 -3.75 18.25 -45.85
N ALA A 820 -4.62 19.27 -45.80
CA ALA A 820 -5.85 19.27 -45.02
C ALA A 820 -7.02 18.52 -45.70
N LEU A 821 -6.87 18.12 -46.96
CA LEU A 821 -7.89 17.43 -47.76
C LEU A 821 -7.75 15.91 -47.70
N GLU A 822 -6.54 15.36 -47.71
CA GLU A 822 -6.33 13.91 -47.54
C GLU A 822 -6.81 13.41 -46.17
N LEU A 823 -6.58 14.20 -45.11
CA LEU A 823 -7.03 13.91 -43.74
C LEU A 823 -8.56 13.89 -43.55
N ARG A 824 -9.35 14.18 -44.59
CA ARG A 824 -10.82 14.11 -44.56
C ARG A 824 -11.41 12.87 -45.25
N SER A 825 -10.60 12.07 -45.95
CA SER A 825 -11.08 10.84 -46.61
C SER A 825 -11.03 9.60 -45.71
N SER A 826 -10.21 9.62 -44.66
CA SER A 826 -9.91 8.47 -43.80
C SER A 826 -10.87 8.25 -42.63
N SER A 827 -11.82 9.16 -42.37
CA SER A 827 -12.73 9.11 -41.21
C SER A 827 -14.13 8.55 -41.52
N ALA A 828 -14.39 8.09 -42.75
CA ALA A 828 -15.71 7.69 -43.22
C ALA A 828 -15.81 6.19 -43.60
N ASN A 829 -15.47 5.28 -42.68
CA ASN A 829 -15.73 3.83 -42.80
C ASN A 829 -15.69 3.11 -41.43
N ALA A 830 -16.71 3.33 -40.59
CA ALA A 830 -16.80 2.69 -39.26
C ALA A 830 -18.25 2.55 -38.71
N SER A 831 -19.23 2.26 -39.57
CA SER A 831 -20.62 1.99 -39.16
C SER A 831 -21.34 1.12 -40.18
N GLU A 832 -22.39 0.40 -39.73
CA GLU A 832 -23.13 -0.65 -40.48
C GLU A 832 -22.32 -1.96 -40.65
N THR A 833 -22.88 -3.18 -40.60
CA THR A 833 -24.30 -3.63 -40.64
C THR A 833 -24.60 -4.72 -39.61
N GLU A 834 -25.88 -4.89 -39.25
CA GLU A 834 -26.41 -6.09 -38.57
C GLU A 834 -27.40 -6.88 -39.47
N SER A 835 -27.39 -8.21 -39.32
CA SER A 835 -28.49 -9.16 -39.59
C SER A 835 -28.81 -9.64 -41.04
N LYS A 836 -29.46 -10.82 -41.08
CA LYS A 836 -30.26 -11.45 -42.17
C LYS A 836 -29.57 -12.19 -43.34
N ALA A 837 -29.28 -13.46 -43.04
CA ALA A 837 -29.43 -14.67 -43.87
C ALA A 837 -30.09 -14.60 -45.28
N SER A 838 -29.58 -15.40 -46.24
CA SER A 838 -30.21 -16.70 -46.62
C SER A 838 -29.49 -17.48 -47.75
N SER A 839 -29.68 -18.82 -47.73
CA SER A 839 -29.58 -19.81 -48.83
C SER A 839 -28.49 -19.71 -49.92
N LEU A 840 -27.60 -20.73 -49.98
CA LEU A 840 -27.66 -21.83 -50.97
C LEU A 840 -26.59 -22.91 -50.66
N GLY A 841 -26.82 -24.16 -51.07
CA GLY A 841 -25.86 -25.30 -50.99
C GLY A 841 -25.58 -25.90 -52.37
N PRO A 842 -25.19 -27.20 -52.54
CA PRO A 842 -25.14 -28.27 -51.53
C PRO A 842 -23.85 -29.17 -51.61
N ASN A 843 -23.92 -30.36 -50.99
CA ASN A 843 -22.93 -31.48 -51.00
C ASN A 843 -21.66 -31.28 -50.15
N SER A 844 -21.09 -32.27 -49.43
CA SER A 844 -21.55 -33.63 -49.06
C SER A 844 -20.51 -34.29 -48.10
N ALA A 845 -20.80 -35.27 -47.23
CA ALA A 845 -22.03 -35.77 -46.58
C ALA A 845 -21.67 -36.88 -45.54
N LYS A 846 -22.60 -37.26 -44.63
CA LYS A 846 -22.62 -38.52 -43.83
C LYS A 846 -21.35 -38.86 -43.00
N ARG A 847 -21.29 -38.64 -41.68
CA ARG A 847 -21.80 -39.50 -40.55
C ARG A 847 -21.08 -39.02 -39.27
N SER A 848 -21.49 -39.25 -38.01
CA SER A 848 -22.77 -39.64 -37.38
C SER A 848 -22.62 -39.48 -35.85
N HIS A 849 -23.65 -39.02 -35.12
CA HIS A 849 -23.59 -38.92 -33.65
C HIS A 849 -23.53 -40.28 -32.92
N ARG A 850 -22.82 -40.30 -31.78
CA ARG A 850 -23.21 -41.07 -30.58
C ARG A 850 -22.61 -40.46 -29.30
N LYS A 851 -23.47 -40.10 -28.33
CA LYS A 851 -23.12 -40.08 -26.89
C LYS A 851 -23.57 -41.44 -26.26
N PRO A 852 -23.70 -41.63 -24.93
CA PRO A 852 -22.63 -42.27 -24.14
C PRO A 852 -23.11 -43.45 -23.25
N SER A 853 -22.20 -44.31 -22.77
CA SER A 853 -22.54 -45.23 -21.66
C SER A 853 -21.33 -45.83 -20.91
N SER A 854 -21.20 -45.44 -19.63
CA SER A 854 -20.95 -46.28 -18.45
C SER A 854 -19.83 -47.35 -18.36
N ARG A 855 -19.04 -47.19 -17.27
CA ARG A 855 -18.65 -48.20 -16.26
C ARG A 855 -17.66 -49.34 -16.61
N LYS A 856 -16.63 -49.42 -15.76
CA LYS A 856 -15.66 -50.52 -15.54
C LYS A 856 -14.69 -50.76 -16.71
N HIS A 857 -13.44 -51.16 -16.48
CA HIS A 857 -12.81 -51.50 -15.19
C HIS A 857 -11.93 -50.40 -14.60
#